data_AF-A0A4R6RH48-F1
#
_entry.id   AF-A0A4R6RH48-F1
#
_cell.length_a   1.000
_cell.length_b   1.000
_cell.length_c   1.000
_cell.angle_alpha   90.00
_cell.angle_beta   90.00
_cell.angle_gamma   90.00
#
_symmetry.space_group_name_H-M   'P 1'
#
loop_
_entity.id
_entity.type
_entity.pdbx_description
1 polymer ?
#
loop_
_entity_poly.entity_id
_entity_poly.type
_entity_poly.pdbx_seq_one_letter_code
_entity_poly.pdbx_strand_id
1 'polypeptide(L)'
;MNIANPLPAPMAEPAPTLVLSGFEGRHRGATLVVCGCGTSLTAEVAEQAARHGWVTIGVNDVGRLFTPDYLVVLNPPRQFRGDRFTHVRNAQARALFTQLSPQVLGPVNAPLVQITLGANGGTEIGHDGSLPHTQNSPYVAVCLAVLMGAKRIGLIGVDFTEHHFFARSGRHPLSARLARIDQEYGALAQALTARGVALVNLSPVSRLHSLPRLSLSDFAGTAATLAVPTAAHDPAPHVTPHATPHATPNIAPRPRRVFVVNHRFLTCGEVFTDGLRHAAQALGLAHADANWDDPRLPEKVAAFQPDLLLVVHGRRFVQRWGERWVHRFGKAHSAPWHSAVWLVDEPYEVDDTASWSQHFDTVFVNDPVTLPRHQNAHALPMAFDPVHCHEVLGPRRHRVGFIGGSNPTRERMLLRLADAGLLSYVVGGPWRSPVLQRLCLAKHVPHAQTAALYQQTDIVVNVFRDQHHFNAQGLAGQSLNPRVVEALACGALVVSEPRSELLQHFPELPVFDGDEALVATVQRLLTDRAEHERVLAACRARLTQHRYQDRLQEALRVTLGTEHTTGAPAPHPSLPAAPSTDPSAAPSTAPMRPALRRPPAVRPALPDLSSRTRVALNLQPLVAAPKRHLLYHLWPVRGSTWRWNVEQLLQRIDLFNGRRIVAIVSDERTEDMAVVRAAFAGHGVSFIEGPNSAHGESDTFPLMLAELAREHPDDLGFYAHAKGVKYEPQCPPAVRRWAEVQYAVSLDRWPEVRTHLERHAMTGLLRRMGRYANHGHVGDWHYSGTFFWFRHDAVFRRAWQDVPRFYGGVEAWPGMLFAAPETSCLLLDGLSERLRDLPYHERFWQQRGNPAFAQWQRAKQALPPPPDLLHPAPFDGEASPRLEQRPEEFAWWLDQLFDSGAQRLLVVAPAHDGVAAHVRRAAARRGRAIEVLHLPRADALPAGDRIDAAFIDGDHSYAACRRDADAALAAGARLLALHDIVDSDWHAASRCCVSRVWAELTAQHPQAQARMGPDWGGIGLIAVPAAEL
;
A
#
# COMPACT_ATOMS: atom_id res chain seq x y z
N MET A 1 34.01 54.84 -22.67
CA MET A 1 34.55 53.89 -23.67
C MET A 1 33.57 52.73 -23.79
N ASN A 2 32.84 52.67 -24.90
CA ASN A 2 31.95 51.57 -25.27
C ASN A 2 32.81 50.34 -25.61
N ILE A 3 32.53 49.19 -25.02
CA ILE A 3 32.96 47.90 -25.56
C ILE A 3 31.71 47.18 -26.03
N ALA A 4 31.63 47.01 -27.35
CA ALA A 4 30.50 46.53 -28.10
C ALA A 4 30.21 45.05 -27.79
N ASN A 5 28.92 44.72 -27.65
CA ASN A 5 28.42 43.36 -27.77
C ASN A 5 28.70 42.84 -29.19
N PRO A 6 29.07 41.55 -29.34
CA PRO A 6 29.22 40.96 -30.67
C PRO A 6 27.86 40.91 -31.37
N LEU A 7 27.85 41.34 -32.64
CA LEU A 7 26.70 41.26 -33.53
C LEU A 7 26.20 39.80 -33.64
N PRO A 8 24.88 39.56 -33.65
CA PRO A 8 24.33 38.23 -33.93
C PRO A 8 24.68 37.81 -35.36
N ALA A 9 25.05 36.54 -35.51
CA ALA A 9 25.28 35.90 -36.80
C ALA A 9 24.06 36.08 -37.74
N PRO A 10 24.28 36.17 -39.07
CA PRO A 10 23.21 36.42 -40.02
C PRO A 10 22.11 35.37 -39.89
N MET A 11 20.86 35.82 -39.86
CA MET A 11 19.69 34.96 -39.88
C MET A 11 19.72 34.11 -41.16
N ALA A 12 19.82 32.79 -41.00
CA ALA A 12 19.64 31.84 -42.08
C ALA A 12 18.29 32.08 -42.76
N GLU A 13 18.26 32.06 -44.09
CA GLU A 13 17.01 32.14 -44.85
C GLU A 13 16.01 31.06 -44.38
N PRO A 14 14.71 31.39 -44.28
CA PRO A 14 13.70 30.43 -43.85
C PRO A 14 13.67 29.23 -44.81
N ALA A 15 13.73 28.02 -44.25
CA ALA A 15 13.71 26.79 -45.02
C ALA A 15 12.46 26.74 -45.93
N PRO A 16 12.60 26.23 -47.18
CA PRO A 16 11.48 26.17 -48.12
C PRO A 16 10.33 25.34 -47.54
N THR A 17 9.10 25.84 -47.66
CA THR A 17 7.89 25.14 -47.24
C THR A 17 7.42 24.21 -48.36
N LEU A 18 7.35 22.92 -48.06
CA LEU A 18 6.91 21.86 -48.98
C LEU A 18 5.46 21.46 -48.65
N VAL A 19 4.74 20.95 -49.65
CA VAL A 19 3.33 20.53 -49.51
C VAL A 19 3.24 19.02 -49.29
N LEU A 20 2.37 18.57 -48.38
CA LEU A 20 2.20 17.16 -48.01
C LEU A 20 1.88 16.26 -49.22
N SER A 21 1.11 16.75 -50.19
CA SER A 21 0.75 15.99 -51.41
C SER A 21 1.96 15.56 -52.24
N GLY A 22 3.10 16.28 -52.15
CA GLY A 22 4.36 15.91 -52.82
C GLY A 22 5.05 14.67 -52.21
N PHE A 23 4.52 14.13 -51.12
CA PHE A 23 5.02 12.94 -50.43
C PHE A 23 4.09 11.72 -50.57
N GLU A 24 2.87 11.90 -51.09
CA GLU A 24 1.93 10.80 -51.26
C GLU A 24 2.47 9.78 -52.27
N GLY A 25 2.59 8.52 -51.85
CA GLY A 25 3.14 7.44 -52.68
C GLY A 25 4.61 7.59 -53.07
N ARG A 26 5.37 8.52 -52.48
CA ARG A 26 6.79 8.80 -52.82
C ARG A 26 7.72 7.60 -52.62
N HIS A 27 7.36 6.70 -51.71
CA HIS A 27 8.06 5.46 -51.37
C HIS A 27 7.15 4.24 -51.59
N ARG A 28 6.37 4.25 -52.68
CA ARG A 28 5.42 3.18 -53.01
C ARG A 28 6.11 1.82 -53.04
N GLY A 29 5.63 0.90 -52.22
CA GLY A 29 6.15 -0.46 -52.11
C GLY A 29 7.36 -0.63 -51.21
N ALA A 30 7.94 0.45 -50.69
CA ALA A 30 9.19 0.39 -49.93
C ALA A 30 9.01 -0.14 -48.50
N THR A 31 10.13 -0.53 -47.90
CA THR A 31 10.25 -0.78 -46.45
C THR A 31 10.66 0.49 -45.74
N LEU A 32 9.85 0.91 -44.77
CA LEU A 32 10.10 2.09 -43.94
C LEU A 32 10.32 1.67 -42.49
N VAL A 33 11.17 2.40 -41.76
CA VAL A 33 11.40 2.19 -40.32
C VAL A 33 11.07 3.48 -39.56
N VAL A 34 10.10 3.38 -38.65
CA VAL A 34 9.69 4.47 -37.77
C VAL A 34 10.47 4.38 -36.47
N CYS A 35 11.19 5.45 -36.14
CA CYS A 35 12.14 5.51 -35.04
C CYS A 35 11.66 6.46 -33.94
N GLY A 36 11.32 5.87 -32.78
CA GLY A 36 11.01 6.55 -31.52
C GLY A 36 12.25 6.86 -30.68
N CYS A 37 12.05 7.48 -29.51
CA CYS A 37 13.14 7.91 -28.62
C CYS A 37 13.46 6.94 -27.46
N GLY A 38 12.92 5.73 -27.49
CA GLY A 38 13.16 4.68 -26.49
C GLY A 38 14.52 4.01 -26.62
N THR A 39 14.98 3.41 -25.51
CA THR A 39 16.26 2.70 -25.34
C THR A 39 16.56 1.58 -26.34
N SER A 40 15.56 0.99 -26.99
CA SER A 40 15.77 -0.02 -28.03
C SER A 40 16.29 0.53 -29.34
N LEU A 41 16.24 1.85 -29.53
CA LEU A 41 16.86 2.48 -30.69
C LEU A 41 18.37 2.59 -30.47
N THR A 42 19.14 1.89 -31.31
CA THR A 42 20.61 1.87 -31.30
C THR A 42 21.15 2.35 -32.64
N ALA A 43 22.45 2.67 -32.70
CA ALA A 43 23.12 3.09 -33.94
C ALA A 43 23.05 2.01 -35.06
N GLU A 44 22.92 0.73 -34.67
CA GLU A 44 22.76 -0.40 -35.60
C GLU A 44 21.56 -0.24 -36.54
N VAL A 45 20.49 0.42 -36.10
CA VAL A 45 19.30 0.66 -36.93
C VAL A 45 19.64 1.50 -38.16
N ALA A 46 20.50 2.51 -38.01
CA ALA A 46 20.94 3.36 -39.11
C ALA A 46 21.83 2.60 -40.09
N GLU A 47 22.72 1.73 -39.59
CA GLU A 47 23.58 0.88 -40.42
C GLU A 47 22.77 -0.14 -41.22
N GLN A 48 21.77 -0.78 -40.60
CA GLN A 48 20.88 -1.72 -41.28
C GLN A 48 19.99 -1.01 -42.30
N ALA A 49 19.47 0.18 -41.97
CA ALA A 49 18.68 0.98 -42.91
C ALA A 49 19.51 1.36 -44.14
N ALA A 50 20.76 1.81 -43.96
CA ALA A 50 21.67 2.10 -45.07
C ALA A 50 22.01 0.83 -45.89
N ARG A 51 22.29 -0.29 -45.23
CA ARG A 51 22.63 -1.58 -45.88
C ARG A 51 21.49 -2.14 -46.72
N HIS A 52 20.25 -2.04 -46.23
CA HIS A 52 19.07 -2.64 -46.87
C HIS A 52 18.22 -1.62 -47.64
N GLY A 53 18.68 -0.36 -47.74
CA GLY A 53 17.96 0.70 -48.45
C GLY A 53 16.61 1.07 -47.81
N TRP A 54 16.45 0.92 -46.50
CA TRP A 54 15.24 1.31 -45.80
C TRP A 54 15.17 2.81 -45.60
N VAL A 55 13.96 3.36 -45.75
CA VAL A 55 13.70 4.78 -45.48
C VAL A 55 13.35 4.96 -44.01
N THR A 56 13.96 5.94 -43.35
CA THR A 56 13.80 6.18 -41.91
C THR A 56 12.92 7.41 -41.62
N ILE A 57 11.92 7.23 -40.75
CA ILE A 57 11.11 8.33 -40.22
C ILE A 57 11.36 8.44 -38.71
N GLY A 58 12.13 9.44 -38.31
CA GLY A 58 12.38 9.77 -36.92
C GLY A 58 11.26 10.60 -36.30
N VAL A 59 11.18 10.61 -34.97
CA VAL A 59 10.35 11.57 -34.23
C VAL A 59 11.18 12.37 -33.24
N ASN A 60 10.73 13.60 -32.96
CA ASN A 60 11.32 14.47 -31.93
C ASN A 60 12.85 14.61 -32.13
N ASP A 61 13.65 14.33 -31.10
CA ASP A 61 15.10 14.47 -31.09
C ASP A 61 15.84 13.16 -31.41
N VAL A 62 15.27 12.29 -32.26
CA VAL A 62 15.97 11.11 -32.81
C VAL A 62 17.30 11.47 -33.47
N GLY A 63 17.42 12.69 -34.00
CA GLY A 63 18.64 13.27 -34.57
C GLY A 63 19.86 13.28 -33.63
N ARG A 64 19.69 12.96 -32.34
CA ARG A 64 20.80 12.71 -31.41
C ARG A 64 21.61 11.45 -31.74
N LEU A 65 20.99 10.45 -32.37
CA LEU A 65 21.61 9.16 -32.60
C LEU A 65 22.08 9.00 -34.05
N PHE A 66 21.26 9.40 -35.01
CA PHE A 66 21.58 9.42 -36.43
C PHE A 66 20.66 10.40 -37.16
N THR A 67 21.01 10.78 -38.39
CA THR A 67 20.16 11.64 -39.24
C THR A 67 19.09 10.81 -39.94
N PRO A 68 17.79 10.93 -39.60
CA PRO A 68 16.74 10.22 -40.32
C PRO A 68 16.45 10.89 -41.67
N ASP A 69 15.90 10.14 -42.62
CA ASP A 69 15.48 10.69 -43.92
C ASP A 69 14.36 11.72 -43.74
N TYR A 70 13.42 11.45 -42.83
CA TYR A 70 12.30 12.32 -42.49
C TYR A 70 12.14 12.46 -40.98
N LEU A 71 11.65 13.61 -40.52
CA LEU A 71 11.44 13.89 -39.10
C LEU A 71 10.00 14.34 -38.81
N VAL A 72 9.37 13.77 -37.78
CA VAL A 72 8.04 14.20 -37.30
C VAL A 72 8.15 14.88 -35.94
N VAL A 73 7.67 16.11 -35.84
CA VAL A 73 7.68 16.91 -34.59
C VAL A 73 6.33 17.56 -34.39
N LEU A 74 5.61 17.15 -33.35
CA LEU A 74 4.25 17.64 -33.06
C LEU A 74 4.21 18.59 -31.85
N ASN A 75 5.28 18.61 -31.06
CA ASN A 75 5.37 19.35 -29.80
C ASN A 75 6.07 20.69 -30.00
N PRO A 76 5.64 21.78 -29.35
CA PRO A 76 6.30 23.08 -29.46
C PRO A 76 7.66 23.08 -28.72
N PRO A 77 8.60 23.98 -29.08
CA PRO A 77 9.95 24.02 -28.51
C PRO A 77 9.98 24.02 -26.98
N ARG A 78 9.06 24.74 -26.34
CA ARG A 78 8.92 24.82 -24.87
C ARG A 78 8.67 23.48 -24.16
N GLN A 79 8.22 22.44 -24.86
CA GLN A 79 8.03 21.09 -24.29
C GLN A 79 9.30 20.22 -24.35
N PHE A 80 10.34 20.68 -25.05
CA PHE A 80 11.65 20.06 -25.08
C PHE A 80 12.53 20.70 -24.00
N ARG A 81 12.90 19.93 -22.96
CA ARG A 81 13.80 20.40 -21.90
C ARG A 81 15.26 20.27 -22.35
N GLY A 82 16.12 21.16 -21.86
CA GLY A 82 17.56 21.17 -22.17
C GLY A 82 17.85 21.45 -23.64
N ASP A 83 18.86 20.76 -24.18
CA ASP A 83 19.35 20.86 -25.57
C ASP A 83 18.52 20.02 -26.56
N ARG A 84 17.43 19.35 -26.13
CA ARG A 84 16.66 18.44 -27.00
C ARG A 84 16.11 19.13 -28.24
N PHE A 85 15.65 20.37 -28.12
CA PHE A 85 15.16 21.10 -29.29
C PHE A 85 16.28 21.50 -30.27
N THR A 86 17.53 21.61 -29.81
CA THR A 86 18.67 21.93 -30.67
C THR A 86 18.88 20.83 -31.72
N HIS A 87 18.67 19.56 -31.37
CA HIS A 87 18.75 18.45 -32.33
C HIS A 87 17.61 18.43 -33.34
N VAL A 88 16.42 18.89 -32.94
CA VAL A 88 15.30 19.11 -33.88
C VAL A 88 15.65 20.24 -34.85
N ARG A 89 16.10 21.38 -34.32
CA ARG A 89 16.45 22.57 -35.10
C ARG A 89 17.55 22.29 -36.12
N ASN A 90 18.58 21.55 -35.72
CA ASN A 90 19.75 21.29 -36.54
C ASN A 90 19.60 20.05 -37.44
N ALA A 91 18.48 19.33 -37.35
CA ALA A 91 18.25 18.11 -38.11
C ALA A 91 18.42 18.35 -39.62
N GLN A 92 19.18 17.47 -40.28
CA GLN A 92 19.41 17.49 -41.73
C GLN A 92 18.48 16.53 -42.47
N ALA A 93 17.26 16.35 -41.97
CA ALA A 93 16.25 15.52 -42.62
C ALA A 93 15.81 16.15 -43.94
N ARG A 94 15.41 15.33 -44.91
CA ARG A 94 14.93 15.79 -46.24
C ARG A 94 13.64 16.61 -46.11
N ALA A 95 12.84 16.33 -45.08
CA ALA A 95 11.71 17.16 -44.66
C ALA A 95 11.36 16.93 -43.18
N LEU A 96 10.86 17.97 -42.52
CA LEU A 96 10.32 17.96 -41.16
C LEU A 96 8.80 18.19 -41.22
N PHE A 97 8.03 17.22 -40.74
CA PHE A 97 6.57 17.24 -40.70
C PHE A 97 6.08 17.72 -39.32
N THR A 98 5.23 18.74 -39.31
CA THR A 98 4.73 19.36 -38.08
C THR A 98 3.32 19.90 -38.22
N GLN A 99 2.55 19.86 -37.12
CA GLN A 99 1.26 20.56 -37.03
C GLN A 99 1.39 22.02 -36.60
N LEU A 100 2.59 22.44 -36.22
CA LEU A 100 2.85 23.76 -35.67
C LEU A 100 3.11 24.75 -36.79
N SER A 101 2.63 25.98 -36.62
CA SER A 101 2.98 27.05 -37.55
C SER A 101 4.48 27.39 -37.44
N PRO A 102 5.12 27.89 -38.52
CA PRO A 102 6.53 28.28 -38.49
C PRO A 102 6.86 29.28 -37.37
N GLN A 103 5.91 30.15 -37.00
CA GLN A 103 6.08 31.11 -35.90
C GLN A 103 6.19 30.44 -34.53
N VAL A 104 5.50 29.30 -34.33
CA VAL A 104 5.51 28.56 -33.06
C VAL A 104 6.71 27.61 -32.97
N LEU A 105 7.08 26.98 -34.08
CA LEU A 105 8.23 26.05 -34.12
C LEU A 105 9.57 26.80 -34.08
N GLY A 106 9.64 28.00 -34.67
CA GLY A 106 10.89 28.73 -34.84
C GLY A 106 11.75 28.19 -35.98
N PRO A 107 12.95 28.77 -36.21
CA PRO A 107 13.80 28.39 -37.33
C PRO A 107 14.32 26.96 -37.17
N VAL A 108 14.29 26.19 -38.27
CA VAL A 108 14.84 24.83 -38.39
C VAL A 108 15.58 24.68 -39.72
N ASN A 109 16.56 23.78 -39.78
CA ASN A 109 17.39 23.58 -40.98
C ASN A 109 16.72 22.72 -42.05
N ALA A 110 15.83 21.79 -41.66
CA ALA A 110 15.11 20.93 -42.59
C ALA A 110 13.94 21.66 -43.25
N PRO A 111 13.63 21.41 -44.54
CA PRO A 111 12.41 21.90 -45.20
C PRO A 111 11.15 21.51 -44.44
N LEU A 112 10.23 22.46 -44.26
CA LEU A 112 9.01 22.25 -43.46
C LEU A 112 7.85 21.72 -44.29
N VAL A 113 7.15 20.71 -43.77
CA VAL A 113 5.86 20.24 -44.29
C VAL A 113 4.82 20.38 -43.19
N GLN A 114 3.82 21.22 -43.43
CA GLN A 114 2.72 21.39 -42.49
C GLN A 114 1.71 20.25 -42.65
N ILE A 115 1.33 19.61 -41.55
CA ILE A 115 0.37 18.49 -41.52
C ILE A 115 -0.82 18.83 -40.62
N THR A 116 -1.99 18.30 -40.99
CA THR A 116 -3.20 18.38 -40.18
C THR A 116 -3.41 17.06 -39.46
N LEU A 117 -3.70 17.10 -38.15
CA LEU A 117 -4.03 15.90 -37.39
C LEU A 117 -5.51 15.53 -37.60
N GLY A 118 -5.76 14.28 -37.97
CA GLY A 118 -7.08 13.68 -38.16
C GLY A 118 -7.63 13.07 -36.86
N ALA A 119 -8.50 12.07 -36.98
CA ALA A 119 -9.19 11.47 -35.83
C ALA A 119 -8.22 10.86 -34.78
N ASN A 120 -8.52 11.08 -33.50
CA ASN A 120 -7.78 10.51 -32.38
C ASN A 120 -8.06 9.00 -32.28
N GLY A 121 -7.01 8.17 -32.35
CA GLY A 121 -7.10 6.71 -32.44
C GLY A 121 -7.64 6.21 -33.78
N GLY A 122 -7.72 7.08 -34.80
CA GLY A 122 -8.18 6.72 -36.13
C GLY A 122 -7.18 5.84 -36.88
N THR A 123 -7.65 5.11 -37.88
CA THR A 123 -6.85 4.21 -38.72
C THR A 123 -6.83 4.59 -40.20
N GLU A 124 -7.60 5.61 -40.59
CA GLU A 124 -7.78 6.04 -41.97
C GLU A 124 -7.25 7.46 -42.18
N ILE A 125 -6.47 7.66 -43.25
CA ILE A 125 -6.02 8.99 -43.67
C ILE A 125 -7.25 9.73 -44.19
N GLY A 126 -7.49 10.94 -43.69
CA GLY A 126 -8.63 11.74 -44.11
C GLY A 126 -8.57 12.11 -45.60
N HIS A 127 -9.74 12.32 -46.21
CA HIS A 127 -9.83 12.73 -47.62
C HIS A 127 -9.13 14.08 -47.93
N ASP A 128 -8.88 14.89 -46.90
CA ASP A 128 -8.14 16.15 -46.92
C ASP A 128 -6.62 15.98 -46.69
N GLY A 129 -6.14 14.74 -46.56
CA GLY A 129 -4.75 14.43 -46.23
C GLY A 129 -4.43 14.49 -44.72
N SER A 130 -5.44 14.62 -43.86
CA SER A 130 -5.23 14.62 -42.40
C SER A 130 -4.75 13.26 -41.88
N LEU A 131 -3.74 13.28 -41.00
CA LEU A 131 -3.09 12.08 -40.48
C LEU A 131 -3.68 11.70 -39.11
N PRO A 132 -4.21 10.47 -38.92
CA PRO A 132 -4.65 10.01 -37.61
C PRO A 132 -3.54 10.09 -36.58
N HIS A 133 -3.93 10.39 -35.34
CA HIS A 133 -2.99 10.60 -34.26
C HIS A 133 -3.42 9.88 -32.99
N THR A 134 -2.45 9.66 -32.10
CA THR A 134 -2.70 9.32 -30.69
C THR A 134 -1.77 10.18 -29.83
N GLN A 135 -1.64 9.83 -28.56
CA GLN A 135 -0.91 10.53 -27.53
C GLN A 135 0.62 10.43 -27.69
N ASN A 136 1.14 9.69 -28.68
CA ASN A 136 2.55 9.64 -29.01
C ASN A 136 2.82 9.96 -30.50
N SER A 137 3.93 10.64 -30.79
CA SER A 137 4.32 11.03 -32.14
C SER A 137 4.69 9.88 -33.09
N PRO A 138 5.20 8.71 -32.64
CA PRO A 138 5.46 7.60 -33.56
C PRO A 138 4.22 7.09 -34.30
N TYR A 139 3.01 7.25 -33.75
CA TYR A 139 1.77 6.82 -34.41
C TYR A 139 1.52 7.64 -35.68
N VAL A 140 1.70 8.96 -35.59
CA VAL A 140 1.59 9.87 -36.74
C VAL A 140 2.68 9.56 -37.77
N ALA A 141 3.88 9.18 -37.34
CA ALA A 141 4.95 8.75 -38.23
C ALA A 141 4.64 7.43 -38.97
N VAL A 142 3.94 6.48 -38.33
CA VAL A 142 3.41 5.28 -39.01
C VAL A 142 2.35 5.65 -40.05
N CYS A 143 1.40 6.53 -39.71
CA CYS A 143 0.40 7.03 -40.66
C CYS A 143 1.05 7.75 -41.85
N LEU A 144 2.10 8.53 -41.61
CA LEU A 144 2.89 9.18 -42.65
C LEU A 144 3.60 8.16 -43.55
N ALA A 145 4.20 7.11 -42.99
CA ALA A 145 4.82 6.04 -43.77
C ALA A 145 3.81 5.37 -44.73
N VAL A 146 2.57 5.20 -44.29
CA VAL A 146 1.47 4.65 -45.10
C VAL A 146 1.08 5.62 -46.21
N LEU A 147 0.96 6.93 -45.92
CA LEU A 147 0.70 7.97 -46.92
C LEU A 147 1.81 7.98 -48.00
N MET A 148 3.06 7.80 -47.59
CA MET A 148 4.20 7.73 -48.50
C MET A 148 4.25 6.42 -49.31
N GLY A 149 3.37 5.45 -49.04
CA GLY A 149 3.21 4.24 -49.83
C GLY A 149 3.98 3.01 -49.32
N ALA A 150 4.40 2.98 -48.05
CA ALA A 150 5.08 1.83 -47.47
C ALA A 150 4.24 0.55 -47.56
N LYS A 151 4.89 -0.58 -47.85
CA LYS A 151 4.30 -1.93 -47.77
C LYS A 151 4.75 -2.71 -46.54
N ARG A 152 5.89 -2.33 -45.97
CA ARG A 152 6.42 -2.92 -44.74
C ARG A 152 6.96 -1.82 -43.84
N ILE A 153 6.50 -1.80 -42.59
CA ILE A 153 6.84 -0.77 -41.61
C ILE A 153 7.38 -1.46 -40.36
N GLY A 154 8.63 -1.16 -40.03
CA GLY A 154 9.25 -1.55 -38.75
C GLY A 154 9.14 -0.40 -37.74
N LEU A 155 8.64 -0.68 -36.54
CA LEU A 155 8.54 0.29 -35.44
C LEU A 155 9.63 -0.01 -34.39
N ILE A 156 10.52 0.93 -34.13
CA ILE A 156 11.62 0.78 -33.17
C ILE A 156 11.76 2.03 -32.29
N GLY A 157 12.31 1.91 -31.09
CA GLY A 157 12.40 3.02 -30.13
C GLY A 157 11.07 3.45 -29.53
N VAL A 158 10.02 2.62 -29.59
CA VAL A 158 8.70 2.89 -29.00
C VAL A 158 8.47 1.95 -27.82
N ASP A 159 9.26 2.17 -26.76
CA ASP A 159 9.44 1.15 -25.73
C ASP A 159 8.42 1.20 -24.61
N PHE A 160 8.06 2.42 -24.17
CA PHE A 160 7.31 2.66 -22.93
C PHE A 160 7.95 2.03 -21.67
N THR A 161 9.28 1.84 -21.71
CA THR A 161 10.13 1.51 -20.57
C THR A 161 10.47 2.77 -19.75
N GLU A 162 11.19 2.62 -18.64
CA GLU A 162 11.45 3.72 -17.70
C GLU A 162 12.42 4.79 -18.22
N HIS A 163 13.07 4.61 -19.37
CA HIS A 163 14.12 5.51 -19.85
C HIS A 163 14.03 5.75 -21.36
N HIS A 164 14.56 6.89 -21.82
CA HIS A 164 14.81 7.20 -23.23
C HIS A 164 16.26 6.82 -23.59
N PHE A 165 16.59 6.61 -24.87
CA PHE A 165 17.96 6.18 -25.26
C PHE A 165 19.06 7.18 -24.87
N PHE A 166 18.72 8.45 -24.67
CA PHE A 166 19.66 9.52 -24.33
C PHE A 166 19.60 9.97 -22.85
N ALA A 167 18.70 9.44 -22.02
CA ALA A 167 18.60 9.83 -20.61
C ALA A 167 17.79 8.86 -19.72
N ARG A 168 18.24 8.67 -18.46
CA ARG A 168 17.48 8.04 -17.37
C ARG A 168 16.32 8.94 -16.92
N SER A 169 15.21 8.86 -17.64
CA SER A 169 14.12 9.86 -17.60
C SER A 169 12.91 9.48 -16.74
N GLY A 170 12.95 8.33 -16.07
CA GLY A 170 11.85 7.81 -15.25
C GLY A 170 10.61 7.34 -16.05
N ARG A 171 9.66 6.72 -15.34
CA ARG A 171 8.46 6.09 -15.91
C ARG A 171 7.74 7.03 -16.90
N HIS A 172 7.65 6.62 -18.16
CA HIS A 172 7.11 7.45 -19.24
C HIS A 172 5.69 7.97 -18.89
N PRO A 173 5.36 9.27 -19.03
CA PRO A 173 4.06 9.85 -18.62
C PRO A 173 2.82 9.15 -19.20
N LEU A 174 2.98 8.53 -20.37
CA LEU A 174 1.94 7.75 -21.04
C LEU A 174 1.80 6.30 -20.52
N SER A 175 2.61 5.86 -19.55
CA SER A 175 2.58 4.49 -19.00
C SER A 175 1.24 4.13 -18.35
N ALA A 176 0.51 5.11 -17.81
CA ALA A 176 -0.84 4.93 -17.27
C ALA A 176 -1.91 4.75 -18.37
N ARG A 177 -1.58 5.10 -19.61
CA ARG A 177 -2.44 5.01 -20.79
C ARG A 177 -1.92 3.99 -21.81
N LEU A 178 -0.90 3.21 -21.44
CA LEU A 178 -0.24 2.22 -22.29
C LEU A 178 -1.24 1.21 -22.86
N ALA A 179 -2.21 0.73 -22.07
CA ALA A 179 -3.23 -0.20 -22.55
C ALA A 179 -4.08 0.39 -23.70
N ARG A 180 -4.43 1.68 -23.60
CA ARG A 180 -5.17 2.38 -24.66
C ARG A 180 -4.30 2.61 -25.90
N ILE A 181 -3.06 3.05 -25.70
CA ILE A 181 -2.11 3.25 -26.81
C ILE A 181 -1.85 1.91 -27.53
N ASP A 182 -1.64 0.83 -26.79
CA ASP A 182 -1.45 -0.51 -27.33
C ASP A 182 -2.67 -0.99 -28.10
N GLN A 183 -3.88 -0.75 -27.60
CA GLN A 183 -5.12 -1.01 -28.34
C GLN A 183 -5.21 -0.23 -29.65
N GLU A 184 -4.84 1.05 -29.64
CA GLU A 184 -4.84 1.92 -30.82
C GLU A 184 -3.80 1.47 -31.87
N TYR A 185 -2.58 1.08 -31.45
CA TYR A 185 -1.60 0.47 -32.35
C TYR A 185 -2.08 -0.88 -32.93
N GLY A 186 -2.82 -1.67 -32.15
CA GLY A 186 -3.40 -2.94 -32.60
C GLY A 186 -4.49 -2.73 -33.66
N ALA A 187 -5.40 -1.79 -33.41
CA ALA A 187 -6.42 -1.39 -34.38
C ALA A 187 -5.78 -0.87 -35.68
N LEU A 188 -4.73 -0.05 -35.57
CA LEU A 188 -3.97 0.42 -36.73
C LEU A 188 -3.33 -0.73 -37.51
N ALA A 189 -2.65 -1.66 -36.84
CA ALA A 189 -2.01 -2.80 -37.49
C ALA A 189 -3.01 -3.70 -38.23
N GLN A 190 -4.20 -3.92 -37.66
CA GLN A 190 -5.27 -4.68 -38.31
C GLN A 190 -5.77 -3.97 -39.57
N ALA A 191 -6.04 -2.67 -39.49
CA ALA A 191 -6.47 -1.87 -40.63
C ALA A 191 -5.40 -1.82 -41.75
N LEU A 192 -4.12 -1.70 -41.37
CA LEU A 192 -3.01 -1.72 -42.33
C LEU A 192 -2.83 -3.10 -42.98
N THR A 193 -2.99 -4.18 -42.22
CA THR A 193 -2.91 -5.55 -42.75
C THR A 193 -4.01 -5.80 -43.77
N ALA A 194 -5.24 -5.33 -43.51
CA ALA A 194 -6.34 -5.40 -44.47
C ALA A 194 -6.05 -4.63 -45.79
N ARG A 195 -5.15 -3.64 -45.75
CA ARG A 195 -4.67 -2.87 -46.91
C ARG A 195 -3.37 -3.43 -47.52
N GLY A 196 -2.94 -4.60 -47.04
CA GLY A 196 -1.70 -5.25 -47.46
C GLY A 196 -0.44 -4.47 -47.09
N VAL A 197 -0.43 -3.83 -45.93
CA VAL A 197 0.74 -3.15 -45.33
C VAL A 197 1.06 -3.82 -44.00
N ALA A 198 2.28 -4.35 -43.86
CA ALA A 198 2.72 -5.00 -42.63
C ALA A 198 3.32 -3.99 -41.65
N LEU A 199 2.81 -3.94 -40.42
CA LEU A 199 3.38 -3.15 -39.31
C LEU A 199 3.89 -4.10 -38.22
N VAL A 200 5.20 -4.05 -37.95
CA VAL A 200 5.86 -4.91 -36.96
C VAL A 200 6.62 -4.10 -35.93
N ASN A 201 6.68 -4.60 -34.69
CA ASN A 201 7.46 -4.01 -33.61
C ASN A 201 8.85 -4.65 -33.57
N LEU A 202 9.90 -3.84 -33.76
CA LEU A 202 11.30 -4.27 -33.74
C LEU A 202 11.96 -4.08 -32.37
N SER A 203 11.28 -3.45 -31.41
CA SER A 203 11.82 -3.14 -30.09
C SER A 203 11.70 -4.35 -29.15
N PRO A 204 12.81 -5.00 -28.74
CA PRO A 204 12.77 -6.20 -27.89
C PRO A 204 12.23 -5.92 -26.49
N VAL A 205 12.40 -4.69 -26.00
CA VAL A 205 11.96 -4.23 -24.68
C VAL A 205 10.64 -3.45 -24.71
N SER A 206 10.02 -3.30 -25.89
CA SER A 206 8.79 -2.52 -26.00
C SER A 206 7.64 -3.18 -25.25
N ARG A 207 6.82 -2.37 -24.60
CA ARG A 207 5.59 -2.78 -23.92
C ARG A 207 4.34 -2.68 -24.80
N LEU A 208 4.51 -2.40 -26.10
CA LEU A 208 3.44 -2.60 -27.09
C LEU A 208 3.37 -4.09 -27.43
N HIS A 209 2.26 -4.72 -27.07
CA HIS A 209 2.01 -6.14 -27.22
C HIS A 209 1.05 -6.45 -28.37
N SER A 210 0.28 -5.47 -28.84
CA SER A 210 -0.69 -5.64 -29.92
C SER A 210 -0.06 -5.77 -31.31
N LEU A 211 1.21 -5.36 -31.45
CA LEU A 211 1.97 -5.46 -32.70
C LEU A 211 2.78 -6.77 -32.77
N PRO A 212 2.80 -7.46 -33.93
CA PRO A 212 3.68 -8.61 -34.13
C PRO A 212 5.15 -8.20 -33.98
N ARG A 213 5.94 -9.01 -33.26
CA ARG A 213 7.34 -8.69 -32.91
C ARG A 213 8.31 -9.48 -33.78
N LEU A 214 9.31 -8.79 -34.32
CA LEU A 214 10.44 -9.39 -35.04
C LEU A 214 11.76 -8.79 -34.52
N SER A 215 12.83 -9.58 -34.54
CA SER A 215 14.16 -9.02 -34.35
C SER A 215 14.55 -8.16 -35.55
N LEU A 216 15.49 -7.22 -35.37
CA LEU A 216 15.99 -6.38 -36.45
C LEU A 216 16.61 -7.23 -37.59
N SER A 217 17.28 -8.33 -37.24
CA SER A 217 17.85 -9.29 -38.18
C SER A 217 16.80 -10.09 -38.94
N ASP A 218 15.72 -10.54 -38.29
CA ASP A 218 14.64 -11.27 -38.97
C ASP A 218 13.84 -10.34 -39.89
N PHE A 219 13.68 -9.08 -39.47
CA PHE A 219 13.12 -8.05 -40.34
C PHE A 219 13.98 -7.84 -41.59
N ALA A 220 15.31 -7.88 -41.47
CA ALA A 220 16.21 -7.86 -42.63
C ALA A 220 16.11 -9.12 -43.51
N GLY A 221 16.00 -10.31 -42.91
CA GLY A 221 15.94 -11.58 -43.63
C GLY A 221 14.62 -11.89 -44.33
N THR A 222 13.51 -11.29 -43.89
CA THR A 222 12.15 -11.55 -44.42
C THR A 222 11.87 -10.93 -45.81
N ALA A 223 12.88 -10.36 -46.47
CA ALA A 223 12.73 -9.74 -47.79
C ALA A 223 12.46 -10.73 -48.95
N ALA A 224 12.52 -12.05 -48.72
CA ALA A 224 12.51 -13.06 -49.80
C ALA A 224 11.15 -13.71 -50.14
N THR A 225 10.06 -13.47 -49.41
CA THR A 225 8.78 -14.14 -49.69
C THR A 225 7.58 -13.22 -49.53
N LEU A 226 7.17 -12.59 -50.63
CA LEU A 226 5.84 -12.02 -50.82
C LEU A 226 5.20 -12.75 -51.99
N ALA A 227 4.52 -13.86 -51.71
CA ALA A 227 3.51 -14.45 -52.58
C ALA A 227 2.23 -14.64 -51.75
N VAL A 228 1.17 -13.96 -52.18
CA VAL A 228 -0.16 -13.92 -51.59
C VAL A 228 -0.84 -15.29 -51.72
N PRO A 229 -1.47 -15.87 -50.68
CA PRO A 229 -2.41 -16.96 -50.88
C PRO A 229 -3.74 -16.39 -51.35
N THR A 230 -4.06 -16.57 -52.64
CA THR A 230 -5.40 -16.32 -53.20
C THR A 230 -6.33 -17.47 -52.84
N ALA A 231 -7.52 -17.11 -52.36
CA ALA A 231 -8.65 -18.00 -52.18
C ALA A 231 -9.08 -18.65 -53.51
N ALA A 232 -9.45 -19.93 -53.47
CA ALA A 232 -10.23 -20.59 -54.50
C ALA A 232 -11.22 -21.59 -53.84
N HIS A 233 -12.50 -21.20 -53.82
CA HIS A 233 -13.65 -22.07 -54.12
C HIS A 233 -13.40 -22.73 -55.50
N ASP A 234 -13.75 -23.96 -55.86
CA ASP A 234 -14.91 -24.86 -55.66
C ASP A 234 -14.58 -26.11 -56.56
N PRO A 235 -15.44 -27.12 -56.83
CA PRO A 235 -16.47 -27.78 -56.05
C PRO A 235 -16.28 -29.34 -56.04
N ALA A 236 -17.10 -30.05 -55.27
CA ALA A 236 -17.23 -31.51 -55.32
C ALA A 236 -17.88 -32.02 -56.63
N PRO A 237 -17.74 -33.33 -56.94
CA PRO A 237 -18.96 -34.09 -57.23
C PRO A 237 -19.01 -35.49 -56.58
N HIS A 238 -20.19 -35.74 -56.01
CA HIS A 238 -20.95 -36.99 -55.93
C HIS A 238 -20.27 -38.36 -56.17
N VAL A 239 -20.32 -39.22 -55.14
CA VAL A 239 -20.80 -40.61 -55.28
C VAL A 239 -21.68 -40.97 -54.07
N THR A 240 -22.89 -41.44 -54.36
CA THR A 240 -23.96 -41.87 -53.46
C THR A 240 -23.74 -43.28 -52.89
N PRO A 241 -24.52 -43.71 -51.87
CA PRO A 241 -24.12 -44.70 -50.88
C PRO A 241 -24.56 -46.13 -51.22
N HIS A 242 -23.82 -47.13 -50.77
CA HIS A 242 -24.35 -48.48 -50.58
C HIS A 242 -23.92 -49.09 -49.24
N ALA A 243 -24.94 -49.58 -48.54
CA ALA A 243 -24.94 -50.18 -47.23
C ALA A 243 -24.32 -51.58 -47.22
N THR A 244 -23.68 -51.96 -46.12
CA THR A 244 -24.13 -53.08 -45.25
C THR A 244 -23.26 -53.17 -43.99
N PRO A 245 -23.80 -53.72 -42.89
CA PRO A 245 -23.32 -53.50 -41.53
C PRO A 245 -22.22 -54.49 -41.17
N HIS A 246 -21.27 -54.09 -40.32
CA HIS A 246 -20.84 -54.83 -39.11
C HIS A 246 -19.55 -54.26 -38.53
N ALA A 247 -19.46 -54.40 -37.20
CA ALA A 247 -18.34 -54.14 -36.30
C ALA A 247 -18.08 -52.67 -35.94
N THR A 248 -18.73 -52.23 -34.87
CA THR A 248 -18.24 -51.16 -33.99
C THR A 248 -16.80 -51.47 -33.56
N PRO A 249 -15.80 -50.66 -33.93
CA PRO A 249 -14.51 -50.70 -33.26
C PRO A 249 -14.68 -50.00 -31.92
N ASN A 250 -14.29 -50.70 -30.86
CA ASN A 250 -14.14 -50.17 -29.52
C ASN A 250 -13.19 -48.94 -29.57
N ILE A 251 -13.75 -47.73 -29.60
CA ILE A 251 -12.98 -46.48 -29.57
C ILE A 251 -12.39 -46.38 -28.16
N ALA A 252 -11.08 -46.56 -28.03
CA ALA A 252 -10.39 -46.23 -26.79
C ALA A 252 -10.75 -44.78 -26.41
N PRO A 253 -11.21 -44.52 -25.16
CA PRO A 253 -11.67 -43.20 -24.78
C PRO A 253 -10.53 -42.20 -24.94
N ARG A 254 -10.80 -41.07 -25.61
CA ARG A 254 -9.82 -39.97 -25.70
C ARG A 254 -9.38 -39.59 -24.27
N PRO A 255 -8.08 -39.41 -24.00
CA PRO A 255 -7.62 -39.04 -22.67
C PRO A 255 -8.27 -37.71 -22.28
N ARG A 256 -8.78 -37.65 -21.04
CA ARG A 256 -9.40 -36.45 -20.49
C ARG A 256 -8.41 -35.29 -20.54
N ARG A 257 -8.91 -34.11 -20.89
CA ARG A 257 -8.12 -32.91 -21.14
C ARG A 257 -8.31 -31.91 -20.01
N VAL A 258 -7.24 -31.48 -19.34
CA VAL A 258 -7.31 -30.48 -18.26
C VAL A 258 -6.53 -29.24 -18.66
N PHE A 259 -7.16 -28.08 -18.56
CA PHE A 259 -6.46 -26.81 -18.68
C PHE A 259 -6.41 -26.14 -17.30
N VAL A 260 -5.22 -25.84 -16.79
CA VAL A 260 -5.04 -25.20 -15.48
C VAL A 260 -4.70 -23.73 -15.65
N VAL A 261 -5.42 -22.86 -14.94
CA VAL A 261 -5.11 -21.43 -14.87
C VAL A 261 -4.46 -21.12 -13.53
N ASN A 262 -3.17 -20.78 -13.58
CA ASN A 262 -2.32 -20.62 -12.40
C ASN A 262 -2.34 -19.19 -11.85
N HIS A 263 -2.21 -19.09 -10.53
CA HIS A 263 -1.93 -17.86 -9.81
C HIS A 263 -0.46 -17.82 -9.36
N ARG A 264 0.20 -16.67 -9.49
CA ARG A 264 1.59 -16.49 -9.06
C ARG A 264 1.64 -16.07 -7.59
N PHE A 265 1.96 -17.01 -6.71
CA PHE A 265 2.07 -16.76 -5.28
C PHE A 265 3.43 -16.15 -4.93
N LEU A 266 3.43 -15.14 -4.06
CA LEU A 266 4.67 -14.48 -3.61
C LEU A 266 5.55 -15.43 -2.79
N THR A 267 4.99 -16.27 -1.92
CA THR A 267 5.82 -17.12 -1.02
C THR A 267 5.83 -18.60 -1.41
N CYS A 268 4.76 -19.10 -2.02
CA CYS A 268 4.66 -20.50 -2.43
C CYS A 268 5.07 -20.75 -3.90
N GLY A 269 5.48 -19.71 -4.65
CA GLY A 269 6.00 -19.86 -6.01
C GLY A 269 5.05 -20.64 -6.94
N GLU A 270 5.62 -21.64 -7.63
CA GLU A 270 4.97 -22.49 -8.64
C GLU A 270 4.43 -23.83 -8.07
N VAL A 271 4.23 -23.95 -6.75
CA VAL A 271 3.77 -25.20 -6.09
C VAL A 271 2.54 -25.81 -6.75
N PHE A 272 1.51 -25.01 -7.03
CA PHE A 272 0.29 -25.49 -7.69
C PHE A 272 0.53 -25.83 -9.17
N THR A 273 1.33 -25.02 -9.87
CA THR A 273 1.68 -25.23 -11.28
C THR A 273 2.38 -26.58 -11.47
N ASP A 274 3.46 -26.82 -10.72
CA ASP A 274 4.25 -28.04 -10.82
C ASP A 274 3.45 -29.26 -10.31
N GLY A 275 2.79 -29.11 -9.15
CA GLY A 275 2.02 -30.18 -8.54
C GLY A 275 0.85 -30.67 -9.41
N LEU A 276 0.08 -29.76 -10.00
CA LEU A 276 -1.03 -30.12 -10.90
C LEU A 276 -0.53 -30.66 -12.24
N ARG A 277 0.63 -30.18 -12.73
CA ARG A 277 1.27 -30.73 -13.94
C ARG A 277 1.73 -32.17 -13.71
N HIS A 278 2.45 -32.45 -12.63
CA HIS A 278 2.87 -33.81 -12.28
C HIS A 278 1.67 -34.73 -12.00
N ALA A 279 0.63 -34.22 -11.34
CA ALA A 279 -0.63 -34.93 -11.15
C ALA A 279 -1.29 -35.32 -12.49
N ALA A 280 -1.36 -34.39 -13.44
CA ALA A 280 -1.94 -34.66 -14.75
C ALA A 280 -1.12 -35.70 -15.54
N GLN A 281 0.21 -35.63 -15.46
CA GLN A 281 1.10 -36.61 -16.05
C GLN A 281 0.90 -38.01 -15.43
N ALA A 282 0.85 -38.09 -14.10
CA ALA A 282 0.64 -39.35 -13.37
C ALA A 282 -0.72 -40.00 -13.67
N LEU A 283 -1.75 -39.18 -13.92
CA LEU A 283 -3.09 -39.64 -14.32
C LEU A 283 -3.24 -39.92 -15.83
N GLY A 284 -2.19 -39.71 -16.63
CA GLY A 284 -2.24 -39.90 -18.09
C GLY A 284 -3.17 -38.90 -18.81
N LEU A 285 -3.35 -37.71 -18.25
CA LEU A 285 -4.21 -36.66 -18.79
C LEU A 285 -3.47 -35.80 -19.81
N ALA A 286 -4.15 -35.46 -20.90
CA ALA A 286 -3.72 -34.37 -21.75
C ALA A 286 -3.86 -33.07 -20.95
N HIS A 287 -2.78 -32.31 -20.78
CA HIS A 287 -2.82 -31.09 -19.98
C HIS A 287 -2.14 -29.91 -20.66
N ALA A 288 -2.63 -28.72 -20.34
CA ALA A 288 -2.00 -27.46 -20.65
C ALA A 288 -2.23 -26.50 -19.49
N ASP A 289 -1.35 -25.51 -19.34
CA ASP A 289 -1.50 -24.50 -18.31
C ASP A 289 -1.09 -23.11 -18.81
N ALA A 290 -1.63 -22.09 -18.16
CA ALA A 290 -1.27 -20.70 -18.39
C ALA A 290 -1.49 -19.87 -17.13
N ASN A 291 -0.81 -18.73 -17.04
CA ASN A 291 -1.04 -17.78 -15.96
C ASN A 291 -2.37 -17.04 -16.18
N TRP A 292 -3.03 -16.65 -15.09
CA TRP A 292 -4.28 -15.88 -15.15
C TRP A 292 -4.18 -14.59 -15.97
N ASP A 293 -2.99 -14.01 -16.15
CA ASP A 293 -2.75 -12.76 -16.86
C ASP A 293 -2.29 -12.96 -18.31
N ASP A 294 -2.26 -14.20 -18.81
CA ASP A 294 -1.86 -14.51 -20.18
C ASP A 294 -2.85 -13.89 -21.19
N PRO A 295 -2.41 -12.94 -22.05
CA PRO A 295 -3.30 -12.26 -22.97
C PRO A 295 -3.93 -13.19 -24.01
N ARG A 296 -3.29 -14.33 -24.30
CA ARG A 296 -3.79 -15.36 -25.23
C ARG A 296 -4.55 -16.47 -24.51
N LEU A 297 -4.87 -16.33 -23.22
CA LEU A 297 -5.56 -17.35 -22.44
C LEU A 297 -6.85 -17.85 -23.12
N PRO A 298 -7.76 -17.01 -23.65
CA PRO A 298 -8.95 -17.50 -24.34
C PRO A 298 -8.64 -18.32 -25.59
N GLU A 299 -7.64 -17.90 -26.38
CA GLU A 299 -7.20 -18.61 -27.59
C GLU A 299 -6.58 -19.96 -27.24
N LYS A 300 -5.74 -20.00 -26.19
CA LYS A 300 -5.09 -21.22 -25.71
C LYS A 300 -6.11 -22.23 -25.19
N VAL A 301 -7.09 -21.77 -24.40
CA VAL A 301 -8.18 -22.62 -23.91
C VAL A 301 -9.03 -23.12 -25.09
N ALA A 302 -9.40 -22.25 -26.02
CA ALA A 302 -10.22 -22.63 -27.18
C ALA A 302 -9.52 -23.59 -28.15
N ALA A 303 -8.22 -23.39 -28.38
CA ALA A 303 -7.39 -24.30 -29.18
C ALA A 303 -7.14 -25.63 -28.47
N PHE A 304 -7.01 -25.60 -27.14
CA PHE A 304 -6.79 -26.80 -26.35
C PHE A 304 -8.07 -27.62 -26.14
N GLN A 305 -9.28 -27.05 -26.21
CA GLN A 305 -10.54 -27.78 -26.01
C GLN A 305 -10.49 -28.67 -24.74
N PRO A 306 -10.32 -28.11 -23.53
CA PRO A 306 -10.29 -28.91 -22.31
C PRO A 306 -11.62 -29.65 -22.08
N ASP A 307 -11.63 -30.70 -21.26
CA ASP A 307 -12.85 -31.20 -20.64
C ASP A 307 -13.10 -30.46 -19.30
N LEU A 308 -12.03 -30.16 -18.57
CA LEU A 308 -12.02 -29.37 -17.34
C LEU A 308 -11.08 -28.17 -17.47
N LEU A 309 -11.59 -26.98 -17.18
CA LEU A 309 -10.83 -25.75 -16.98
C LEU A 309 -10.79 -25.44 -15.48
N LEU A 310 -9.64 -25.71 -14.84
CA LEU A 310 -9.45 -25.52 -13.41
C LEU A 310 -8.70 -24.22 -13.14
N VAL A 311 -9.34 -23.27 -12.45
CA VAL A 311 -8.73 -22.00 -12.05
C VAL A 311 -8.28 -22.07 -10.60
N VAL A 312 -6.99 -21.88 -10.33
CA VAL A 312 -6.46 -21.82 -8.96
C VAL A 312 -6.59 -20.39 -8.42
N HIS A 313 -7.10 -20.25 -7.19
CA HIS A 313 -7.39 -19.00 -6.45
C HIS A 313 -8.49 -18.10 -7.05
N GLY A 314 -8.55 -17.90 -8.37
CA GLY A 314 -9.67 -17.27 -9.07
C GLY A 314 -9.84 -15.75 -8.94
N ARG A 315 -9.42 -15.09 -7.86
CA ARG A 315 -9.64 -13.63 -7.66
C ARG A 315 -9.10 -12.77 -8.80
N ARG A 316 -7.79 -12.83 -9.05
CA ARG A 316 -7.13 -12.02 -10.11
C ARG A 316 -7.63 -12.38 -11.49
N PHE A 317 -7.92 -13.66 -11.67
CA PHE A 317 -8.54 -14.19 -12.87
C PHE A 317 -9.90 -13.50 -13.12
N VAL A 318 -10.81 -13.50 -12.16
CA VAL A 318 -12.13 -12.87 -12.28
C VAL A 318 -12.02 -11.35 -12.42
N GLN A 319 -11.12 -10.69 -11.71
CA GLN A 319 -10.89 -9.24 -11.86
C GLN A 319 -10.51 -8.85 -13.29
N ARG A 320 -9.73 -9.70 -13.98
CA ARG A 320 -9.26 -9.44 -15.33
C ARG A 320 -10.28 -9.82 -16.40
N TRP A 321 -10.85 -11.01 -16.28
CA TRP A 321 -11.67 -11.60 -17.34
C TRP A 321 -13.18 -11.40 -17.12
N GLY A 322 -13.59 -11.08 -15.88
CA GLY A 322 -14.91 -10.59 -15.48
C GLY A 322 -16.10 -11.49 -15.83
N GLU A 323 -17.30 -10.91 -15.75
CA GLU A 323 -18.57 -11.50 -16.22
C GLU A 323 -18.56 -11.82 -17.73
N ARG A 324 -17.70 -11.14 -18.51
CA ARG A 324 -17.54 -11.38 -19.96
C ARG A 324 -17.01 -12.78 -20.28
N TRP A 325 -16.20 -13.38 -19.42
CA TRP A 325 -15.75 -14.76 -19.62
C TRP A 325 -16.87 -15.77 -19.35
N VAL A 326 -17.64 -15.54 -18.29
CA VAL A 326 -18.77 -16.37 -17.86
C VAL A 326 -19.90 -16.33 -18.90
N HIS A 327 -20.23 -15.13 -19.42
CA HIS A 327 -21.27 -14.96 -20.43
C HIS A 327 -20.87 -15.40 -21.85
N ARG A 328 -19.57 -15.44 -22.17
CA ARG A 328 -19.09 -15.78 -23.53
C ARG A 328 -18.54 -17.20 -23.65
N PHE A 329 -18.10 -17.81 -22.54
CA PHE A 329 -17.36 -19.09 -22.54
C PHE A 329 -17.62 -20.01 -21.33
N GLY A 330 -18.37 -19.59 -20.30
CA GLY A 330 -18.53 -20.35 -19.04
C GLY A 330 -19.96 -20.83 -18.71
N LYS A 331 -21.02 -20.12 -19.12
CA LYS A 331 -22.44 -20.48 -18.82
C LYS A 331 -23.38 -20.44 -20.02
N ALA A 332 -22.89 -20.13 -21.23
CA ALA A 332 -23.67 -20.36 -22.44
C ALA A 332 -23.78 -21.89 -22.62
N HIS A 333 -24.98 -22.42 -22.87
CA HIS A 333 -25.28 -23.85 -23.02
C HIS A 333 -24.62 -24.49 -24.28
N SER A 334 -23.48 -23.96 -24.72
CA SER A 334 -22.75 -24.28 -25.94
C SER A 334 -21.23 -24.25 -25.79
N ALA A 335 -20.66 -23.97 -24.60
CA ALA A 335 -19.22 -24.16 -24.37
C ALA A 335 -18.92 -25.66 -24.16
N PRO A 336 -17.93 -26.25 -24.85
CA PRO A 336 -17.69 -27.69 -24.83
C PRO A 336 -16.94 -28.22 -23.58
N TRP A 337 -16.76 -27.40 -22.53
CA TRP A 337 -15.93 -27.72 -21.36
C TRP A 337 -16.55 -27.24 -20.04
N HIS A 338 -16.23 -27.90 -18.94
CA HIS A 338 -16.67 -27.51 -17.59
C HIS A 338 -15.63 -26.63 -16.90
N SER A 339 -16.10 -25.64 -16.15
CA SER A 339 -15.29 -24.69 -15.40
C SER A 339 -15.31 -24.98 -13.90
N ALA A 340 -14.14 -24.99 -13.28
CA ALA A 340 -14.02 -25.09 -11.83
C ALA A 340 -13.05 -24.05 -11.28
N VAL A 341 -13.28 -23.62 -10.04
CA VAL A 341 -12.32 -22.79 -9.30
C VAL A 341 -11.91 -23.49 -8.01
N TRP A 342 -10.63 -23.51 -7.70
CA TRP A 342 -10.10 -23.94 -6.41
C TRP A 342 -9.69 -22.72 -5.58
N LEU A 343 -10.52 -22.39 -4.61
CA LEU A 343 -10.30 -21.34 -3.62
C LEU A 343 -9.34 -21.89 -2.56
N VAL A 344 -8.13 -21.33 -2.52
CA VAL A 344 -7.00 -21.86 -1.74
C VAL A 344 -6.59 -20.96 -0.56
N ASP A 345 -7.26 -19.82 -0.38
CA ASP A 345 -7.02 -18.88 0.72
C ASP A 345 -8.27 -18.72 1.61
N GLU A 346 -9.18 -19.70 1.61
CA GLU A 346 -10.29 -19.74 2.57
C GLU A 346 -9.76 -20.04 3.99
N PRO A 347 -10.36 -19.45 5.05
CA PRO A 347 -11.48 -18.51 5.06
C PRO A 347 -11.06 -17.03 4.94
N TYR A 348 -9.78 -16.74 4.69
CA TYR A 348 -9.24 -15.37 4.74
C TYR A 348 -9.86 -14.43 3.69
N GLU A 349 -10.41 -15.02 2.63
CA GLU A 349 -10.93 -14.32 1.46
C GLU A 349 -12.43 -14.52 1.21
N VAL A 350 -13.12 -15.22 2.12
CA VAL A 350 -14.48 -15.75 1.95
C VAL A 350 -15.52 -14.76 1.46
N ASP A 351 -15.49 -13.50 1.90
CA ASP A 351 -16.48 -12.51 1.48
C ASP A 351 -16.27 -12.05 0.04
N ASP A 352 -15.01 -11.98 -0.39
CA ASP A 352 -14.68 -11.67 -1.78
C ASP A 352 -14.97 -12.89 -2.65
N THR A 353 -14.47 -14.07 -2.30
CA THR A 353 -14.64 -15.30 -3.10
C THR A 353 -16.11 -15.72 -3.20
N ALA A 354 -16.93 -15.54 -2.16
CA ALA A 354 -18.37 -15.81 -2.20
C ALA A 354 -19.12 -14.88 -3.16
N SER A 355 -18.60 -13.67 -3.42
CA SER A 355 -19.26 -12.71 -4.32
C SER A 355 -19.23 -13.12 -5.80
N TRP A 356 -18.25 -13.95 -6.21
CA TRP A 356 -18.02 -14.27 -7.62
C TRP A 356 -17.86 -15.77 -7.93
N SER A 357 -17.59 -16.64 -6.95
CA SER A 357 -17.34 -18.07 -7.19
C SER A 357 -18.52 -18.81 -7.85
N GLN A 358 -19.76 -18.36 -7.65
CA GLN A 358 -20.98 -18.88 -8.30
C GLN A 358 -20.99 -18.79 -9.84
N HIS A 359 -19.99 -18.14 -10.42
CA HIS A 359 -19.81 -18.06 -11.86
C HIS A 359 -19.13 -19.29 -12.48
N PHE A 360 -18.50 -20.13 -11.66
CA PHE A 360 -17.92 -21.40 -12.09
C PHE A 360 -18.97 -22.52 -11.98
N ASP A 361 -18.81 -23.57 -12.78
CA ASP A 361 -19.71 -24.74 -12.69
C ASP A 361 -19.49 -25.47 -11.37
N THR A 362 -18.23 -25.62 -10.93
CA THR A 362 -17.88 -26.23 -9.64
C THR A 362 -16.97 -25.32 -8.82
N VAL A 363 -17.22 -25.20 -7.52
CA VAL A 363 -16.35 -24.49 -6.58
C VAL A 363 -15.69 -25.49 -5.66
N PHE A 364 -14.37 -25.42 -5.54
CA PHE A 364 -13.60 -26.18 -4.57
C PHE A 364 -13.06 -25.23 -3.51
N VAL A 365 -13.22 -25.56 -2.23
CA VAL A 365 -12.70 -24.78 -1.11
C VAL A 365 -11.67 -25.58 -0.33
N ASN A 366 -10.55 -24.95 0.02
CA ASN A 366 -9.55 -25.57 0.89
C ASN A 366 -10.00 -25.65 2.35
N ASP A 367 -10.84 -24.72 2.81
CA ASP A 367 -11.34 -24.69 4.19
C ASP A 367 -12.84 -25.00 4.24
N PRO A 368 -13.25 -26.11 4.87
CA PRO A 368 -14.65 -26.53 4.88
C PRO A 368 -15.56 -25.57 5.63
N VAL A 369 -15.02 -24.68 6.50
CA VAL A 369 -15.82 -23.69 7.23
C VAL A 369 -16.58 -22.76 6.28
N THR A 370 -16.10 -22.58 5.06
CA THR A 370 -16.70 -21.67 4.08
C THR A 370 -17.58 -22.36 3.06
N LEU A 371 -17.71 -23.69 3.07
CA LEU A 371 -18.62 -24.43 2.18
C LEU A 371 -20.02 -23.80 2.08
N PRO A 372 -20.70 -23.41 3.19
CA PRO A 372 -22.04 -22.84 3.11
C PRO A 372 -22.11 -21.45 2.45
N ARG A 373 -20.96 -20.81 2.21
CA ARG A 373 -20.86 -19.47 1.62
C ARG A 373 -20.81 -19.50 0.09
N HIS A 374 -20.65 -20.68 -0.51
CA HIS A 374 -20.45 -20.85 -1.95
C HIS A 374 -21.52 -21.76 -2.57
N GLN A 375 -21.87 -21.51 -3.84
CA GLN A 375 -22.80 -22.36 -4.59
C GLN A 375 -22.04 -23.47 -5.31
N ASN A 376 -22.63 -24.68 -5.34
CA ASN A 376 -22.00 -25.91 -5.86
C ASN A 376 -20.56 -26.11 -5.38
N ALA A 377 -20.38 -25.97 -4.06
CA ALA A 377 -19.08 -25.99 -3.41
C ALA A 377 -18.77 -27.35 -2.79
N HIS A 378 -17.52 -27.79 -2.95
CA HIS A 378 -17.00 -29.07 -2.49
C HIS A 378 -15.68 -28.86 -1.75
N ALA A 379 -15.44 -29.64 -0.70
CA ALA A 379 -14.17 -29.57 0.01
C ALA A 379 -13.06 -30.16 -0.87
N LEU A 380 -11.96 -29.43 -1.03
CA LEU A 380 -10.76 -29.91 -1.70
C LEU A 380 -9.53 -29.46 -0.89
N PRO A 381 -9.08 -30.28 0.07
CA PRO A 381 -7.99 -29.91 0.97
C PRO A 381 -6.66 -29.72 0.26
N MET A 382 -5.74 -29.04 0.93
CA MET A 382 -4.38 -28.85 0.44
C MET A 382 -3.64 -30.18 0.22
N ALA A 383 -2.64 -30.13 -0.66
CA ALA A 383 -1.89 -31.30 -1.11
C ALA A 383 -0.40 -31.00 -1.34
N PHE A 384 0.41 -32.04 -1.42
CA PHE A 384 1.82 -31.99 -1.77
C PHE A 384 2.09 -32.66 -3.13
N ASP A 385 3.20 -32.28 -3.76
CA ASP A 385 3.70 -32.90 -4.98
C ASP A 385 4.75 -33.97 -4.64
N PRO A 386 4.50 -35.27 -4.87
CA PRO A 386 5.46 -36.32 -4.53
C PRO A 386 6.74 -36.29 -5.39
N VAL A 387 6.75 -35.59 -6.52
CA VAL A 387 7.96 -35.45 -7.36
C VAL A 387 9.02 -34.62 -6.64
N HIS A 388 8.61 -33.49 -6.05
CA HIS A 388 9.51 -32.63 -5.29
C HIS A 388 9.55 -32.97 -3.80
N CYS A 389 8.39 -33.19 -3.18
CA CYS A 389 8.25 -33.46 -1.76
C CYS A 389 8.30 -34.96 -1.48
N HIS A 390 9.50 -35.47 -1.28
CA HIS A 390 9.78 -36.82 -0.84
C HIS A 390 10.97 -36.81 0.13
N GLU A 391 11.10 -37.86 0.93
CA GLU A 391 12.24 -38.00 1.83
C GLU A 391 13.52 -38.31 1.07
N VAL A 392 14.59 -37.63 1.48
CA VAL A 392 15.95 -37.92 1.07
C VAL A 392 16.72 -38.36 2.31
N LEU A 393 17.33 -39.54 2.26
CA LEU A 393 18.16 -40.06 3.34
C LEU A 393 19.49 -39.28 3.39
N GLY A 394 19.81 -38.72 4.56
CA GLY A 394 21.05 -37.97 4.76
C GLY A 394 21.02 -37.09 6.01
N PRO A 395 22.16 -36.49 6.39
CA PRO A 395 22.23 -35.60 7.53
C PRO A 395 21.39 -34.33 7.28
N ARG A 396 20.55 -33.97 8.26
CA ARG A 396 19.79 -32.72 8.26
C ARG A 396 20.72 -31.56 8.65
N ARG A 397 20.66 -30.45 7.92
CA ARG A 397 21.53 -29.27 8.11
C ARG A 397 20.92 -28.20 9.00
N HIS A 398 19.60 -28.18 9.13
CA HIS A 398 18.85 -27.18 9.86
C HIS A 398 18.03 -27.84 10.97
N ARG A 399 18.11 -27.30 12.18
CA ARG A 399 17.35 -27.81 13.32
C ARG A 399 15.89 -27.38 13.26
N VAL A 400 15.67 -26.08 13.04
CA VAL A 400 14.32 -25.50 12.99
C VAL A 400 14.21 -24.51 11.84
N GLY A 401 13.20 -24.68 11.01
CA GLY A 401 12.96 -23.83 9.84
C GLY A 401 11.54 -23.30 9.76
N PHE A 402 11.38 -22.15 9.12
CA PHE A 402 10.08 -21.59 8.75
C PHE A 402 10.08 -21.05 7.32
N ILE A 403 9.04 -21.35 6.55
CA ILE A 403 8.83 -20.81 5.20
C ILE A 403 7.42 -20.21 5.12
N GLY A 404 7.31 -18.90 4.88
CA GLY A 404 6.01 -18.23 4.75
C GLY A 404 6.06 -16.70 4.82
N GLY A 405 4.93 -16.06 4.50
CA GLY A 405 4.79 -14.60 4.58
C GLY A 405 4.83 -14.07 6.02
N SER A 406 5.35 -12.85 6.18
CA SER A 406 5.42 -12.18 7.49
C SER A 406 4.04 -11.72 7.98
N ASN A 407 3.76 -11.92 9.27
CA ASN A 407 2.70 -11.28 10.03
C ASN A 407 3.16 -11.13 11.50
N PRO A 408 2.49 -10.29 12.31
CA PRO A 408 2.93 -10.01 13.68
C PRO A 408 3.04 -11.25 14.57
N THR A 409 2.07 -12.17 14.50
CA THR A 409 2.09 -13.40 15.31
C THR A 409 3.25 -14.32 14.94
N ARG A 410 3.48 -14.52 13.64
CA ARG A 410 4.63 -15.27 13.11
C ARG A 410 5.95 -14.66 13.55
N GLU A 411 6.08 -13.35 13.39
CA GLU A 411 7.31 -12.65 13.74
C GLU A 411 7.61 -12.75 15.24
N ARG A 412 6.58 -12.60 16.09
CA ARG A 412 6.70 -12.79 17.54
C ARG A 412 7.15 -14.21 17.91
N MET A 413 6.48 -15.24 17.40
CA MET A 413 6.79 -16.64 17.70
C MET A 413 8.17 -17.08 17.18
N LEU A 414 8.52 -16.66 15.97
CA LEU A 414 9.83 -16.97 15.38
C LEU A 414 10.97 -16.26 16.13
N LEU A 415 10.74 -15.04 16.61
CA LEU A 415 11.69 -14.34 17.47
C LEU A 415 11.96 -15.11 18.77
N ARG A 416 10.92 -15.68 19.40
CA ARG A 416 11.10 -16.50 20.62
C ARG A 416 11.95 -17.74 20.39
N LEU A 417 11.78 -18.40 19.23
CA LEU A 417 12.66 -19.50 18.83
C LEU A 417 14.09 -19.05 18.50
N ALA A 418 14.25 -17.85 17.94
CA ALA A 418 15.57 -17.27 17.66
C ALA A 418 16.30 -16.89 18.96
N ASP A 419 15.61 -16.28 19.92
CA ASP A 419 16.15 -15.89 21.23
C ASP A 419 16.58 -17.11 22.04
N ALA A 420 15.84 -18.22 21.92
CA ALA A 420 16.22 -19.51 22.51
C ALA A 420 17.37 -20.23 21.75
N GLY A 421 17.88 -19.67 20.65
CA GLY A 421 18.94 -20.27 19.83
C GLY A 421 18.51 -21.52 19.06
N LEU A 422 17.21 -21.71 18.84
CA LEU A 422 16.64 -22.89 18.18
C LEU A 422 16.41 -22.67 16.68
N LEU A 423 16.03 -21.44 16.28
CA LEU A 423 15.69 -21.12 14.89
C LEU A 423 16.92 -21.09 13.98
N SER A 424 16.96 -21.96 12.98
CA SER A 424 18.06 -22.03 12.00
C SER A 424 17.85 -21.08 10.82
N TYR A 425 16.61 -20.96 10.32
CA TYR A 425 16.32 -20.07 9.20
C TYR A 425 14.86 -19.66 9.09
N VAL A 426 14.64 -18.56 8.35
CA VAL A 426 13.34 -18.20 7.79
C VAL A 426 13.43 -17.97 6.28
N VAL A 427 12.32 -18.15 5.57
CA VAL A 427 12.17 -17.80 4.14
C VAL A 427 10.85 -17.06 3.97
N GLY A 428 10.87 -15.98 3.17
CA GLY A 428 9.70 -15.13 2.94
C GLY A 428 9.91 -13.70 3.41
N GLY A 429 8.85 -13.09 3.97
CA GLY A 429 8.87 -11.72 4.49
C GLY A 429 7.82 -10.80 3.87
N PRO A 430 8.03 -9.46 3.93
CA PRO A 430 9.18 -8.78 4.54
C PRO A 430 9.20 -8.92 6.08
N TRP A 431 10.33 -9.36 6.63
CA TRP A 431 10.57 -9.42 8.08
C TRP A 431 10.95 -8.02 8.59
N ARG A 432 10.39 -7.59 9.72
CA ARG A 432 10.68 -6.29 10.34
C ARG A 432 11.86 -6.37 11.29
N SER A 433 11.98 -7.49 12.00
CA SER A 433 13.04 -7.78 12.94
C SER A 433 14.39 -7.95 12.23
N PRO A 434 15.44 -7.21 12.65
CA PRO A 434 16.80 -7.44 12.16
C PRO A 434 17.31 -8.87 12.40
N VAL A 435 16.84 -9.54 13.45
CA VAL A 435 17.21 -10.93 13.76
C VAL A 435 16.69 -11.86 12.67
N LEU A 436 15.38 -11.77 12.37
CA LEU A 436 14.77 -12.60 11.33
C LEU A 436 15.27 -12.23 9.93
N GLN A 437 15.60 -10.96 9.67
CA GLN A 437 16.25 -10.55 8.43
C GLN A 437 17.61 -11.22 8.24
N ARG A 438 18.42 -11.34 9.29
CA ARG A 438 19.71 -12.08 9.23
C ARG A 438 19.53 -13.58 9.03
N LEU A 439 18.49 -14.15 9.64
CA LEU A 439 18.13 -15.57 9.47
C LEU A 439 17.38 -15.85 8.15
N CYS A 440 17.06 -14.82 7.37
CA CYS A 440 16.28 -14.96 6.14
C CYS A 440 17.17 -15.43 4.99
N LEU A 441 16.97 -16.66 4.51
CA LEU A 441 17.76 -17.20 3.38
C LEU A 441 17.38 -16.56 2.05
N ALA A 442 16.10 -16.26 1.86
CA ALA A 442 15.58 -15.62 0.67
C ALA A 442 14.17 -15.06 0.89
N LYS A 443 13.80 -14.05 0.10
CA LYS A 443 12.42 -13.52 0.08
C LYS A 443 11.45 -14.44 -0.66
N HIS A 444 11.94 -15.14 -1.68
CA HIS A 444 11.17 -16.01 -2.58
C HIS A 444 12.07 -17.20 -2.94
N VAL A 445 11.53 -18.42 -2.91
CA VAL A 445 12.23 -19.63 -3.35
C VAL A 445 11.32 -20.43 -4.31
N PRO A 446 11.88 -21.04 -5.37
CA PRO A 446 11.15 -21.99 -6.21
C PRO A 446 10.68 -23.21 -5.40
N HIS A 447 9.62 -23.87 -5.86
CA HIS A 447 9.01 -25.03 -5.20
C HIS A 447 10.02 -26.16 -4.91
N ALA A 448 10.84 -26.53 -5.89
CA ALA A 448 11.89 -27.54 -5.69
C ALA A 448 12.90 -27.15 -4.59
N GLN A 449 13.20 -25.85 -4.42
CA GLN A 449 14.08 -25.38 -3.36
C GLN A 449 13.39 -25.38 -1.99
N THR A 450 12.08 -25.11 -1.94
CA THR A 450 11.26 -25.29 -0.72
C THR A 450 11.34 -26.73 -0.22
N ALA A 451 11.11 -27.70 -1.12
CA ALA A 451 11.21 -29.13 -0.78
C ALA A 451 12.63 -29.51 -0.33
N ALA A 452 13.66 -29.03 -1.04
CA ALA A 452 15.05 -29.27 -0.67
C ALA A 452 15.41 -28.72 0.72
N LEU A 453 14.85 -27.57 1.12
CA LEU A 453 15.02 -27.01 2.47
C LEU A 453 14.33 -27.88 3.51
N TYR A 454 13.09 -28.32 3.27
CA TYR A 454 12.42 -29.25 4.19
C TYR A 454 13.18 -30.58 4.32
N GLN A 455 13.72 -31.13 3.24
CA GLN A 455 14.57 -32.33 3.26
C GLN A 455 15.86 -32.15 4.09
N GLN A 456 16.31 -30.91 4.27
CA GLN A 456 17.49 -30.56 5.07
C GLN A 456 17.13 -30.12 6.50
N THR A 457 15.85 -30.17 6.89
CA THR A 457 15.36 -29.64 8.16
C THR A 457 14.83 -30.73 9.07
N ASP A 458 15.15 -30.67 10.36
CA ASP A 458 14.63 -31.56 11.40
C ASP A 458 13.18 -31.21 11.75
N ILE A 459 12.94 -29.98 12.20
CA ILE A 459 11.61 -29.48 12.60
C ILE A 459 11.20 -28.26 11.76
N VAL A 460 10.00 -28.32 11.18
CA VAL A 460 9.36 -27.19 10.50
C VAL A 460 8.25 -26.65 11.39
N VAL A 461 8.31 -25.35 11.69
CA VAL A 461 7.30 -24.69 12.51
C VAL A 461 6.16 -24.20 11.63
N ASN A 462 4.92 -24.46 12.03
CA ASN A 462 3.72 -24.06 11.34
C ASN A 462 2.89 -23.09 12.21
N VAL A 463 2.93 -21.81 11.84
CA VAL A 463 2.10 -20.75 12.43
C VAL A 463 1.13 -20.27 11.35
N PHE A 464 -0.16 -20.34 11.66
CA PHE A 464 -1.23 -19.90 10.78
C PHE A 464 -1.24 -18.38 10.63
N ARG A 465 -2.02 -17.91 9.67
CA ARG A 465 -2.20 -16.48 9.45
C ARG A 465 -3.30 -15.98 10.40
N ASP A 466 -3.03 -14.85 11.04
CA ASP A 466 -3.92 -14.08 11.93
C ASP A 466 -4.65 -12.93 11.21
N GLN A 467 -4.11 -12.47 10.08
CA GLN A 467 -4.72 -11.41 9.26
C GLN A 467 -5.79 -11.95 8.31
N HIS A 468 -7.01 -11.45 8.45
CA HIS A 468 -8.14 -11.73 7.55
C HIS A 468 -8.53 -10.46 6.80
N HIS A 469 -8.40 -10.45 5.47
CA HIS A 469 -8.69 -9.23 4.67
C HIS A 469 -10.11 -9.23 4.08
N PHE A 470 -10.76 -10.39 3.94
CA PHE A 470 -12.14 -10.50 3.46
C PHE A 470 -12.90 -11.62 4.19
N ASN A 471 -13.00 -11.52 5.52
CA ASN A 471 -13.74 -12.45 6.40
C ASN A 471 -14.43 -11.68 7.53
N ALA A 472 -15.44 -10.89 7.20
CA ALA A 472 -16.18 -10.02 8.10
C ALA A 472 -16.92 -10.77 9.22
N GLN A 473 -17.23 -12.06 9.01
CA GLN A 473 -17.84 -12.92 10.03
C GLN A 473 -16.79 -13.51 11.00
N GLY A 474 -15.50 -13.28 10.77
CA GLY A 474 -14.44 -13.81 11.61
C GLY A 474 -14.43 -15.33 11.67
N LEU A 475 -14.78 -16.01 10.57
CA LEU A 475 -14.78 -17.47 10.51
C LEU A 475 -13.37 -17.99 10.82
N ALA A 476 -13.26 -18.78 11.89
CA ALA A 476 -12.01 -19.40 12.28
C ALA A 476 -11.62 -20.48 11.26
N GLY A 477 -10.38 -20.42 10.75
CA GLY A 477 -9.88 -21.42 9.81
C GLY A 477 -9.77 -22.79 10.47
N GLN A 478 -10.31 -23.80 9.80
CA GLN A 478 -10.29 -25.19 10.25
C GLN A 478 -9.24 -26.01 9.54
N SER A 479 -8.85 -25.59 8.33
CA SER A 479 -8.02 -26.38 7.43
C SER A 479 -6.53 -26.39 7.74
N LEU A 480 -5.83 -27.45 7.37
CA LEU A 480 -4.38 -27.48 7.29
C LEU A 480 -3.88 -26.70 6.06
N ASN A 481 -2.64 -26.23 6.12
CA ASN A 481 -2.00 -25.56 4.99
C ASN A 481 -0.93 -26.47 4.34
N PRO A 482 -0.45 -26.15 3.11
CA PRO A 482 0.50 -27.02 2.40
C PRO A 482 1.78 -27.33 3.16
N ARG A 483 2.28 -26.39 3.99
CA ARG A 483 3.51 -26.56 4.79
C ARG A 483 3.48 -27.84 5.61
N VAL A 484 2.33 -28.21 6.16
CA VAL A 484 2.18 -29.41 6.99
C VAL A 484 2.48 -30.67 6.18
N VAL A 485 1.78 -30.85 5.05
CA VAL A 485 1.90 -32.07 4.24
C VAL A 485 3.20 -32.12 3.44
N GLU A 486 3.68 -30.97 2.96
CA GLU A 486 4.96 -30.87 2.23
C GLU A 486 6.16 -31.20 3.11
N ALA A 487 6.23 -30.62 4.32
CA ALA A 487 7.34 -30.84 5.24
C ALA A 487 7.37 -32.29 5.75
N LEU A 488 6.21 -32.85 6.12
CA LEU A 488 6.10 -34.25 6.51
C LEU A 488 6.52 -35.19 5.37
N ALA A 489 6.12 -34.91 4.12
CA ALA A 489 6.51 -35.70 2.95
C ALA A 489 8.03 -35.65 2.69
N CYS A 490 8.68 -34.53 3.00
CA CYS A 490 10.14 -34.36 2.95
C CYS A 490 10.88 -34.97 4.16
N GLY A 491 10.15 -35.55 5.11
CA GLY A 491 10.69 -36.16 6.32
C GLY A 491 11.11 -35.18 7.41
N ALA A 492 10.59 -33.95 7.40
CA ALA A 492 10.70 -33.03 8.54
C ALA A 492 9.49 -33.18 9.46
N LEU A 493 9.69 -33.17 10.78
CA LEU A 493 8.60 -33.14 11.73
C LEU A 493 7.99 -31.74 11.76
N VAL A 494 6.66 -31.65 11.84
CA VAL A 494 5.95 -30.37 11.90
C VAL A 494 5.47 -30.12 13.33
N VAL A 495 5.75 -28.92 13.84
CA VAL A 495 5.19 -28.41 15.10
C VAL A 495 4.25 -27.27 14.77
N SER A 496 2.98 -27.36 15.16
CA SER A 496 1.92 -26.48 14.64
C SER A 496 1.04 -25.85 15.72
N GLU A 497 0.44 -24.71 15.45
CA GLU A 497 -0.78 -24.30 16.16
C GLU A 497 -1.92 -25.32 15.92
N PRO A 498 -2.88 -25.47 16.84
CA PRO A 498 -3.97 -26.43 16.69
C PRO A 498 -5.01 -25.95 15.65
N ARG A 499 -5.52 -26.89 14.86
CA ARG A 499 -6.73 -26.74 14.02
C ARG A 499 -7.50 -28.04 13.98
N SER A 500 -8.82 -27.96 13.78
CA SER A 500 -9.69 -29.14 13.79
C SER A 500 -9.33 -30.15 12.70
N GLU A 501 -9.14 -29.72 11.44
CA GLU A 501 -8.75 -30.63 10.35
C GLU A 501 -7.34 -31.20 10.60
N LEU A 502 -6.41 -30.37 11.08
CA LEU A 502 -5.05 -30.81 11.41
C LEU A 502 -5.07 -31.96 12.43
N LEU A 503 -5.80 -31.80 13.53
CA LEU A 503 -5.90 -32.80 14.59
C LEU A 503 -6.68 -34.05 14.16
N GLN A 504 -7.62 -33.91 13.23
CA GLN A 504 -8.35 -35.03 12.65
C GLN A 504 -7.44 -35.88 11.74
N HIS A 505 -6.63 -35.24 10.90
CA HIS A 505 -5.76 -35.92 9.94
C HIS A 505 -4.43 -36.37 10.55
N PHE A 506 -3.91 -35.66 11.55
CA PHE A 506 -2.64 -35.93 12.20
C PHE A 506 -2.75 -35.77 13.74
N PRO A 507 -3.52 -36.63 14.44
CA PRO A 507 -3.71 -36.52 15.88
C PRO A 507 -2.41 -36.66 16.69
N GLU A 508 -1.38 -37.30 16.11
CA GLU A 508 -0.06 -37.45 16.73
C GLU A 508 0.84 -36.21 16.56
N LEU A 509 0.45 -35.25 15.70
CA LEU A 509 1.27 -34.09 15.37
C LEU A 509 1.41 -33.16 16.59
N PRO A 510 2.63 -32.75 16.98
CA PRO A 510 2.82 -31.88 18.13
C PRO A 510 2.21 -30.49 17.91
N VAL A 511 1.28 -30.12 18.79
CA VAL A 511 0.68 -28.79 18.79
C VAL A 511 1.12 -27.95 19.97
N PHE A 512 1.07 -26.62 19.79
CA PHE A 512 1.38 -25.65 20.85
C PHE A 512 0.30 -24.57 20.92
N ASP A 513 0.13 -23.99 22.10
CA ASP A 513 -0.70 -22.83 22.34
C ASP A 513 0.14 -21.72 22.98
N GLY A 514 0.44 -20.69 22.19
CA GLY A 514 1.29 -19.58 22.59
C GLY A 514 2.80 -19.84 22.51
N ASP A 515 3.55 -18.77 22.75
CA ASP A 515 4.96 -18.70 22.39
C ASP A 515 5.86 -19.55 23.31
N GLU A 516 5.56 -19.64 24.62
CA GLU A 516 6.34 -20.46 25.57
C GLU A 516 6.16 -21.96 25.31
N ALA A 517 4.92 -22.39 25.02
CA ALA A 517 4.62 -23.77 24.66
C ALA A 517 5.31 -24.18 23.35
N LEU A 518 5.41 -23.25 22.38
CA LEU A 518 6.16 -23.47 21.15
C LEU A 518 7.63 -23.78 21.45
N VAL A 519 8.31 -22.92 22.21
CA VAL A 519 9.74 -23.08 22.55
C VAL A 519 9.97 -24.40 23.29
N ALA A 520 9.16 -24.67 24.32
CA ALA A 520 9.26 -25.90 25.11
C ALA A 520 9.05 -27.17 24.27
N THR A 521 8.06 -27.15 23.37
CA THR A 521 7.74 -28.29 22.49
C THR A 521 8.87 -28.56 21.49
N VAL A 522 9.37 -27.51 20.83
CA VAL A 522 10.47 -27.62 19.88
C VAL A 522 11.75 -28.10 20.59
N GLN A 523 12.08 -27.53 21.75
CA GLN A 523 13.26 -27.92 22.51
C GLN A 523 13.20 -29.40 22.93
N ARG A 524 12.06 -29.86 23.47
CA ARG A 524 11.84 -31.26 23.84
C ARG A 524 12.05 -32.22 22.67
N LEU A 525 11.45 -31.93 21.51
CA LEU A 525 11.55 -32.78 20.30
C LEU A 525 12.95 -32.75 19.66
N LEU A 526 13.73 -31.69 19.87
CA LEU A 526 15.14 -31.67 19.45
C LEU A 526 16.05 -32.43 20.41
N THR A 527 15.66 -32.59 21.67
CA THR A 527 16.43 -33.31 22.69
C THR A 527 16.12 -34.80 22.71
N ASP A 528 14.84 -35.19 22.63
CA ASP A 528 14.41 -36.58 22.59
C ASP A 528 14.25 -37.06 21.14
N ARG A 529 15.33 -37.63 20.61
CA ARG A 529 15.36 -38.13 19.23
C ARG A 529 14.42 -39.32 19.01
N ALA A 530 14.25 -40.18 20.02
CA ALA A 530 13.37 -41.35 19.90
C ALA A 530 11.90 -40.91 19.82
N GLU A 531 11.52 -39.90 20.59
CA GLU A 531 10.20 -39.29 20.49
C GLU A 531 9.97 -38.64 19.12
N HIS A 532 10.93 -37.83 18.65
CA HIS A 532 10.86 -37.20 17.32
C HIS A 532 10.61 -38.25 16.23
N GLU A 533 11.45 -39.29 16.15
CA GLU A 533 11.33 -40.32 15.11
C GLU A 533 10.00 -41.07 15.17
N ARG A 534 9.54 -41.42 16.38
CA ARG A 534 8.25 -42.08 16.59
C ARG A 534 7.09 -41.23 16.10
N VAL A 535 7.08 -39.94 16.45
CA VAL A 535 6.00 -39.01 16.05
C VAL A 535 6.04 -38.74 14.55
N LEU A 536 7.22 -38.50 13.97
CA LEU A 536 7.37 -38.30 12.54
C LEU A 536 6.88 -39.51 11.74
N ALA A 537 7.25 -40.72 12.15
CA ALA A 537 6.80 -41.95 11.49
C ALA A 537 5.27 -42.09 11.54
N ALA A 538 4.65 -41.80 12.69
CA ALA A 538 3.20 -41.83 12.84
C ALA A 538 2.50 -40.81 11.93
N CYS A 539 2.96 -39.56 11.90
CA CYS A 539 2.39 -38.54 11.02
C CYS A 539 2.54 -38.90 9.54
N ARG A 540 3.70 -39.43 9.13
CA ARG A 540 3.97 -39.76 7.73
C ARG A 540 3.15 -40.94 7.22
N ALA A 541 2.84 -41.91 8.07
CA ALA A 541 1.96 -43.01 7.72
C ALA A 541 0.55 -42.54 7.27
N ARG A 542 0.15 -41.31 7.63
CA ARG A 542 -1.15 -40.71 7.29
C ARG A 542 -1.15 -39.83 6.03
N LEU A 543 -0.01 -39.66 5.35
CA LEU A 543 0.11 -38.77 4.17
C LEU A 543 -0.54 -39.29 2.88
N THR A 544 -0.96 -40.55 2.84
CA THR A 544 -1.29 -41.29 1.60
C THR A 544 -2.45 -40.72 0.77
N GLN A 545 -3.23 -39.77 1.29
CA GLN A 545 -4.39 -39.17 0.62
C GLN A 545 -4.28 -37.65 0.39
N HIS A 546 -3.08 -37.08 0.47
CA HIS A 546 -2.83 -35.64 0.34
C HIS A 546 -1.96 -35.26 -0.87
N ARG A 547 -2.00 -36.01 -1.98
CA ARG A 547 -1.21 -35.68 -3.18
C ARG A 547 -2.03 -34.86 -4.17
N TYR A 548 -1.37 -34.03 -4.98
CA TYR A 548 -2.05 -33.30 -6.07
C TYR A 548 -2.74 -34.25 -7.06
N GLN A 549 -2.21 -35.46 -7.24
CA GLN A 549 -2.87 -36.52 -8.01
C GLN A 549 -4.27 -36.83 -7.48
N ASP A 550 -4.40 -36.99 -6.17
CA ASP A 550 -5.67 -37.31 -5.50
C ASP A 550 -6.66 -36.13 -5.67
N ARG A 551 -6.17 -34.88 -5.55
CA ARG A 551 -6.99 -33.66 -5.72
C ARG A 551 -7.47 -33.44 -7.14
N LEU A 552 -6.60 -33.67 -8.13
CA LEU A 552 -6.98 -33.52 -9.54
C LEU A 552 -7.98 -34.61 -9.96
N GLN A 553 -7.79 -35.84 -9.49
CA GLN A 553 -8.74 -36.93 -9.73
C GLN A 553 -10.11 -36.61 -9.12
N GLU A 554 -10.15 -36.10 -7.89
CA GLU A 554 -11.39 -35.68 -7.23
C GLU A 554 -12.06 -34.52 -7.97
N ALA A 555 -11.28 -33.51 -8.38
CA ALA A 555 -11.81 -32.37 -9.13
C ALA A 555 -12.46 -32.81 -10.46
N LEU A 556 -11.82 -33.73 -11.18
CA LEU A 556 -12.38 -34.33 -12.40
C LEU A 556 -13.66 -35.11 -12.13
N ARG A 557 -13.67 -35.93 -11.06
CA ARG A 557 -14.82 -36.76 -10.70
C ARG A 557 -16.04 -35.90 -10.37
N VAL A 558 -15.86 -34.88 -9.54
CA VAL A 558 -16.93 -33.98 -9.08
C VAL A 558 -17.44 -33.09 -10.22
N THR A 559 -16.54 -32.51 -11.02
CA THR A 559 -16.94 -31.55 -12.06
C THR A 559 -17.52 -32.22 -13.32
N LEU A 560 -17.00 -33.40 -13.71
CA LEU A 560 -17.38 -34.05 -14.97
C LEU A 560 -18.40 -35.19 -14.81
N GLY A 561 -18.74 -35.59 -13.57
CA GLY A 561 -19.70 -36.64 -13.28
C GLY A 561 -19.29 -38.01 -13.84
N THR A 562 -18.50 -38.77 -13.08
CA THR A 562 -18.26 -40.20 -13.37
C THR A 562 -18.60 -41.04 -12.14
N GLU A 563 -19.52 -42.00 -12.34
CA GLU A 563 -19.87 -43.01 -11.35
C GLU A 563 -18.67 -43.94 -11.08
N HIS A 564 -18.53 -44.35 -9.82
CA HIS A 564 -17.71 -45.47 -9.42
C HIS A 564 -18.10 -46.73 -10.20
N THR A 565 -17.15 -47.34 -10.91
CA THR A 565 -17.09 -48.80 -10.93
C THR A 565 -16.61 -49.24 -9.55
N THR A 566 -17.52 -49.89 -8.83
CA THR A 566 -17.37 -50.43 -7.48
C THR A 566 -16.11 -51.26 -7.28
N GLY A 567 -15.27 -50.82 -6.33
CA GLY A 567 -14.39 -51.68 -5.54
C GLY A 567 -14.63 -51.33 -4.07
N ALA A 568 -15.09 -52.30 -3.29
CA ALA A 568 -15.66 -52.13 -1.95
C ALA A 568 -14.78 -51.31 -0.97
N PRO A 569 -15.37 -50.48 -0.08
CA PRO A 569 -14.66 -49.97 1.09
C PRO A 569 -14.51 -51.10 2.12
N ALA A 570 -13.27 -51.35 2.55
CA ALA A 570 -13.00 -52.10 3.76
C ALA A 570 -13.53 -51.34 4.99
N PRO A 571 -14.01 -52.03 6.04
CA PRO A 571 -14.76 -51.42 7.13
C PRO A 571 -13.88 -50.58 8.06
N HIS A 572 -14.36 -49.40 8.45
CA HIS A 572 -13.82 -48.67 9.59
C HIS A 572 -14.12 -49.44 10.89
N PRO A 573 -13.16 -49.51 11.85
CA PRO A 573 -13.38 -50.16 13.13
C PRO A 573 -14.37 -49.35 13.98
N SER A 574 -15.37 -50.05 14.48
CA SER A 574 -16.40 -49.56 15.39
C SER A 574 -15.79 -49.12 16.73
N LEU A 575 -16.17 -47.94 17.22
CA LEU A 575 -16.01 -47.59 18.65
C LEU A 575 -17.24 -48.12 19.43
N PRO A 576 -17.06 -48.57 20.68
CA PRO A 576 -18.05 -49.36 21.41
C PRO A 576 -19.24 -48.52 21.89
N ALA A 577 -20.42 -49.11 21.82
CA ALA A 577 -21.66 -48.59 22.37
C ALA A 577 -21.64 -48.57 23.91
N ALA A 578 -22.19 -47.50 24.48
CA ALA A 578 -22.65 -47.45 25.87
C ALA A 578 -24.20 -47.51 25.89
N PRO A 579 -24.82 -48.02 26.97
CA PRO A 579 -26.03 -48.84 26.88
C PRO A 579 -27.33 -48.04 26.84
N SER A 580 -28.31 -48.66 26.21
CA SER A 580 -29.73 -48.32 26.16
C SER A 580 -30.42 -48.42 27.53
N THR A 581 -31.28 -47.45 27.84
CA THR A 581 -32.43 -47.64 28.72
C THR A 581 -33.69 -47.16 27.99
N ASP A 582 -34.68 -48.04 27.97
CA ASP A 582 -35.96 -47.99 27.24
C ASP A 582 -37.02 -47.15 28.00
N PRO A 583 -38.32 -47.11 27.63
CA PRO A 583 -39.07 -45.90 27.29
C PRO A 583 -40.20 -45.60 28.30
N SER A 584 -40.86 -44.41 28.24
CA SER A 584 -42.27 -44.26 28.65
C SER A 584 -42.79 -42.82 28.53
N ALA A 585 -43.99 -42.73 27.90
CA ALA A 585 -45.09 -41.78 28.12
C ALA A 585 -45.12 -40.41 27.42
N ALA A 586 -46.23 -40.24 26.69
CA ALA A 586 -46.87 -39.06 26.07
C ALA A 586 -47.28 -37.97 27.11
N PRO A 587 -47.98 -36.83 26.80
CA PRO A 587 -48.93 -36.62 25.68
C PRO A 587 -49.12 -35.17 25.12
N SER A 588 -50.01 -35.07 24.09
CA SER A 588 -51.04 -34.00 23.85
C SER A 588 -50.56 -32.56 23.54
N THR A 589 -51.11 -31.71 22.66
CA THR A 589 -52.34 -31.60 21.84
C THR A 589 -52.14 -30.38 20.92
N ALA A 590 -52.61 -30.44 19.66
CA ALA A 590 -52.74 -29.26 18.77
C ALA A 590 -54.01 -28.43 19.11
N PRO A 591 -54.20 -27.20 18.56
CA PRO A 591 -54.87 -27.09 17.25
C PRO A 591 -54.52 -25.88 16.33
N MET A 592 -54.62 -26.16 15.02
CA MET A 592 -55.12 -25.41 13.83
C MET A 592 -55.10 -23.86 13.69
N ARG A 593 -54.30 -23.39 12.71
CA ARG A 593 -54.60 -22.66 11.42
C ARG A 593 -55.80 -21.65 11.32
N PRO A 594 -55.67 -20.52 10.58
CA PRO A 594 -55.87 -20.54 9.12
C PRO A 594 -55.00 -19.58 8.26
N ALA A 595 -54.92 -19.90 6.97
CA ALA A 595 -54.30 -19.13 5.89
C ALA A 595 -55.19 -17.97 5.42
N LEU A 596 -54.63 -16.82 5.01
CA LEU A 596 -55.32 -15.84 4.15
C LEU A 596 -54.35 -14.93 3.37
N ARG A 597 -54.43 -15.07 2.03
CA ARG A 597 -54.31 -14.08 0.94
C ARG A 597 -53.04 -13.21 0.77
N ARG A 598 -52.42 -13.40 -0.41
CA ARG A 598 -51.53 -12.46 -1.12
C ARG A 598 -52.24 -11.13 -1.46
N PRO A 599 -51.62 -9.96 -1.17
CA PRO A 599 -51.82 -8.71 -1.90
C PRO A 599 -50.77 -8.54 -3.03
N PRO A 600 -50.97 -7.62 -3.98
CA PRO A 600 -50.30 -7.63 -5.28
C PRO A 600 -48.86 -7.09 -5.21
N ALA A 601 -48.10 -7.42 -6.26
CA ALA A 601 -46.71 -7.07 -6.45
C ALA A 601 -46.46 -5.56 -6.33
N VAL A 602 -45.72 -5.17 -5.29
CA VAL A 602 -44.94 -3.93 -5.26
C VAL A 602 -43.49 -4.34 -5.41
N ARG A 603 -42.82 -3.79 -6.43
CA ARG A 603 -41.38 -3.99 -6.66
C ARG A 603 -40.60 -3.69 -5.37
N PRO A 604 -39.79 -4.60 -4.83
CA PRO A 604 -38.81 -4.22 -3.83
C PRO A 604 -37.75 -3.36 -4.53
N ALA A 605 -37.52 -2.18 -3.97
CA ALA A 605 -36.39 -1.35 -4.33
C ALA A 605 -35.07 -2.12 -4.16
N LEU A 606 -34.07 -1.74 -4.95
CA LEU A 606 -32.68 -2.16 -4.80
C LEU A 606 -32.27 -2.18 -3.32
N PRO A 607 -31.57 -3.22 -2.82
CA PRO A 607 -31.15 -3.23 -1.44
C PRO A 607 -30.19 -2.06 -1.18
N ASP A 608 -30.63 -1.18 -0.30
CA ASP A 608 -29.86 -0.09 0.27
C ASP A 608 -28.68 -0.68 1.07
N LEU A 609 -27.46 -0.34 0.64
CA LEU A 609 -26.21 -0.72 1.31
C LEU A 609 -25.97 0.04 2.63
N SER A 610 -26.91 0.88 3.08
CA SER A 610 -26.76 1.71 4.29
C SER A 610 -26.89 0.94 5.61
N SER A 611 -27.49 -0.26 5.62
CA SER A 611 -27.73 -1.02 6.86
C SER A 611 -26.79 -2.21 7.03
N ARG A 612 -25.47 -1.94 7.03
CA ARG A 612 -24.63 -2.70 7.97
C ARG A 612 -25.17 -2.34 9.34
N THR A 613 -25.73 -3.28 10.09
CA THR A 613 -26.08 -3.07 11.50
C THR A 613 -24.77 -2.84 12.25
N ARG A 614 -24.26 -1.61 12.20
CA ARG A 614 -23.04 -1.17 12.87
C ARG A 614 -23.40 -1.10 14.35
N VAL A 615 -22.87 -2.03 15.13
CA VAL A 615 -22.98 -2.02 16.59
C VAL A 615 -22.59 -0.61 17.07
N ALA A 616 -23.45 0.02 17.85
CA ALA A 616 -23.18 1.36 18.38
C ALA A 616 -21.83 1.37 19.10
N LEU A 617 -20.98 2.37 18.80
CA LEU A 617 -19.70 2.55 19.49
C LEU A 617 -19.96 2.85 20.96
N ASN A 618 -19.59 1.92 21.84
CA ASN A 618 -19.49 2.18 23.27
C ASN A 618 -18.09 2.73 23.56
N LEU A 619 -17.95 4.05 23.46
CA LEU A 619 -16.69 4.75 23.78
C LEU A 619 -16.55 4.88 25.30
N GLN A 620 -15.36 4.56 25.81
CA GLN A 620 -15.06 4.84 27.21
C GLN A 620 -14.92 6.36 27.41
N PRO A 621 -15.23 6.89 28.61
CA PRO A 621 -14.88 8.27 28.93
C PRO A 621 -13.39 8.51 28.68
N LEU A 622 -13.02 9.68 28.14
CA LEU A 622 -11.61 10.04 28.06
C LEU A 622 -11.04 10.17 29.47
N VAL A 623 -9.81 9.72 29.65
CA VAL A 623 -9.04 10.00 30.86
C VAL A 623 -8.91 11.52 31.08
N ALA A 624 -8.66 11.94 32.31
CA ALA A 624 -8.54 13.36 32.65
C ALA A 624 -7.50 14.08 31.79
N ALA A 625 -6.42 13.39 31.40
CA ALA A 625 -5.31 13.96 30.64
C ALA A 625 -4.78 12.98 29.58
N PRO A 626 -5.44 12.87 28.42
CA PRO A 626 -5.01 11.94 27.38
C PRO A 626 -3.75 12.47 26.68
N LYS A 627 -2.80 11.60 26.32
CA LYS A 627 -1.67 12.02 25.50
C LYS A 627 -2.14 12.38 24.11
N ARG A 628 -1.58 13.47 23.58
CA ARG A 628 -1.95 14.06 22.29
C ARG A 628 -0.78 13.88 21.34
N HIS A 629 -0.94 13.01 20.35
CA HIS A 629 0.09 12.65 19.39
C HIS A 629 -0.11 13.39 18.06
N LEU A 630 0.99 13.75 17.41
CA LEU A 630 1.01 14.38 16.10
C LEU A 630 1.54 13.43 15.04
N LEU A 631 0.79 13.29 13.95
CA LEU A 631 1.20 12.68 12.70
C LEU A 631 1.14 13.75 11.60
N TYR A 632 2.26 14.03 10.94
CA TYR A 632 2.33 15.12 9.97
C TYR A 632 3.05 14.72 8.69
N HIS A 633 2.39 14.85 7.55
CA HIS A 633 3.02 14.58 6.25
C HIS A 633 3.56 15.86 5.60
N LEU A 634 4.82 15.83 5.19
CA LEU A 634 5.54 16.95 4.62
C LEU A 634 6.25 16.55 3.31
N TRP A 635 5.84 17.18 2.20
CA TRP A 635 6.63 17.23 0.96
C TRP A 635 7.24 18.63 0.84
N PRO A 636 8.51 18.85 1.20
CA PRO A 636 9.08 20.20 1.32
C PRO A 636 9.66 20.69 -0.01
N VAL A 637 8.80 21.04 -0.97
CA VAL A 637 9.21 21.63 -2.26
C VAL A 637 9.94 22.96 -2.04
N ARG A 638 11.09 23.18 -2.68
CA ARG A 638 11.88 24.43 -2.59
C ARG A 638 11.01 25.66 -2.81
N GLY A 639 11.00 26.55 -1.82
CA GLY A 639 10.16 27.74 -1.78
C GLY A 639 9.60 28.02 -0.40
N SER A 640 8.52 28.80 -0.31
CA SER A 640 8.04 29.33 0.98
C SER A 640 6.83 28.60 1.57
N THR A 641 6.06 27.85 0.76
CA THR A 641 4.78 27.29 1.23
C THR A 641 4.97 26.23 2.31
N TRP A 642 5.97 25.35 2.18
CA TRP A 642 6.22 24.32 3.19
C TRP A 642 6.73 24.95 4.50
N ARG A 643 7.61 25.95 4.41
CA ARG A 643 8.15 26.69 5.57
C ARG A 643 7.02 27.32 6.37
N TRP A 644 6.09 27.99 5.68
CA TRP A 644 4.93 28.55 6.35
C TRP A 644 4.05 27.49 7.04
N ASN A 645 3.83 26.33 6.42
CA ASN A 645 3.07 25.25 7.07
C ASN A 645 3.78 24.74 8.34
N VAL A 646 5.10 24.61 8.27
CA VAL A 646 5.93 24.25 9.44
C VAL A 646 5.86 25.33 10.51
N GLU A 647 5.96 26.62 10.16
CA GLU A 647 5.77 27.73 11.11
C GLU A 647 4.40 27.68 11.79
N GLN A 648 3.32 27.42 11.03
CA GLN A 648 1.98 27.28 11.62
C GLN A 648 1.88 26.12 12.60
N LEU A 649 2.50 24.98 12.27
CA LEU A 649 2.54 23.81 13.12
C LEU A 649 3.38 24.05 14.38
N LEU A 650 4.57 24.63 14.25
CA LEU A 650 5.49 24.89 15.35
C LEU A 650 4.95 25.89 16.36
N GLN A 651 4.16 26.88 15.90
CA GLN A 651 3.41 27.77 16.80
C GLN A 651 2.44 27.03 17.73
N ARG A 652 2.11 25.76 17.45
CA ARG A 652 1.11 24.95 18.16
C ARG A 652 1.64 23.58 18.58
N ILE A 653 2.94 23.33 18.39
CA ILE A 653 3.53 21.99 18.56
C ILE A 653 3.42 21.48 19.99
N ASP A 654 3.40 22.41 20.96
CA ASP A 654 3.31 22.09 22.38
C ASP A 654 1.89 21.72 22.86
N LEU A 655 0.90 21.75 21.97
CA LEU A 655 -0.35 21.03 22.20
C LEU A 655 -0.13 19.50 22.26
N PHE A 656 0.87 19.00 21.53
CA PHE A 656 1.16 17.57 21.38
C PHE A 656 2.19 17.12 22.42
N ASN A 657 1.70 16.64 23.56
CA ASN A 657 2.53 16.13 24.65
C ASN A 657 2.88 14.63 24.51
N GLY A 658 2.33 13.94 23.51
CA GLY A 658 2.71 12.57 23.12
C GLY A 658 3.80 12.55 22.03
N ARG A 659 3.80 11.47 21.23
CA ARG A 659 4.71 11.34 20.08
C ARG A 659 4.43 12.40 19.02
N ARG A 660 5.50 12.98 18.47
CA ARG A 660 5.46 13.90 17.33
C ARG A 660 6.20 13.23 16.16
N ILE A 661 5.46 12.82 15.13
CA ILE A 661 5.98 12.06 13.98
C ILE A 661 5.75 12.88 12.72
N VAL A 662 6.83 13.20 12.01
CA VAL A 662 6.79 13.90 10.72
C VAL A 662 7.28 12.96 9.63
N ALA A 663 6.42 12.62 8.68
CA ALA A 663 6.80 11.91 7.47
C ALA A 663 7.29 12.91 6.42
N ILE A 664 8.59 12.91 6.11
CA ILE A 664 9.19 13.74 5.07
C ILE A 664 9.31 12.92 3.79
N VAL A 665 8.67 13.38 2.72
CA VAL A 665 8.81 12.78 1.39
C VAL A 665 9.61 13.67 0.46
N SER A 666 10.48 13.07 -0.36
CA SER A 666 11.42 13.81 -1.21
C SER A 666 11.41 13.38 -2.69
N ASP A 667 11.72 14.34 -3.55
CA ASP A 667 11.92 14.23 -5.01
C ASP A 667 12.86 15.36 -5.49
N GLU A 668 13.06 15.52 -6.81
CA GLU A 668 13.99 16.51 -7.36
C GLU A 668 13.62 17.98 -7.05
N ARG A 669 12.36 18.25 -6.67
CA ARG A 669 11.90 19.61 -6.33
C ARG A 669 12.11 19.93 -4.84
N THR A 670 12.54 18.95 -4.07
CA THR A 670 12.57 19.04 -2.62
C THR A 670 13.76 19.88 -2.14
N GLU A 671 13.54 20.61 -1.06
CA GLU A 671 14.57 21.35 -0.33
C GLU A 671 15.61 20.40 0.26
N ASP A 672 16.79 20.93 0.57
CA ASP A 672 17.80 20.18 1.29
C ASP A 672 17.25 19.59 2.60
N MET A 673 17.44 18.29 2.82
CA MET A 673 16.90 17.58 3.99
C MET A 673 17.47 18.09 5.30
N ALA A 674 18.72 18.56 5.34
CA ALA A 674 19.29 19.17 6.53
C ALA A 674 18.56 20.47 6.89
N VAL A 675 18.20 21.29 5.89
CA VAL A 675 17.40 22.51 6.10
C VAL A 675 16.01 22.17 6.62
N VAL A 676 15.36 21.13 6.07
CA VAL A 676 14.04 20.69 6.53
C VAL A 676 14.08 20.19 7.97
N ARG A 677 15.05 19.35 8.33
CA ARG A 677 15.22 18.86 9.72
C ARG A 677 15.54 19.99 10.68
N ALA A 678 16.41 20.91 10.29
CA ALA A 678 16.77 22.06 11.09
C ALA A 678 15.54 22.92 11.46
N ALA A 679 14.53 22.99 10.59
CA ALA A 679 13.28 23.69 10.89
C ALA A 679 12.52 23.09 12.09
N PHE A 680 12.71 21.80 12.42
CA PHE A 680 12.06 21.13 13.55
C PHE A 680 12.99 20.91 14.75
N ALA A 681 14.23 21.40 14.69
CA ALA A 681 15.22 21.19 15.74
C ALA A 681 14.69 21.72 17.09
N GLY A 682 14.94 20.96 18.16
CA GLY A 682 14.49 21.32 19.52
C GLY A 682 13.03 20.99 19.85
N HIS A 683 12.21 20.57 18.88
CA HIS A 683 10.78 20.31 19.11
C HIS A 683 10.40 18.84 19.36
N GLY A 684 11.38 17.95 19.62
CA GLY A 684 11.11 16.56 19.99
C GLY A 684 10.35 15.76 18.91
N VAL A 685 10.69 16.02 17.64
CA VAL A 685 10.07 15.40 16.46
C VAL A 685 10.90 14.20 15.99
N SER A 686 10.21 13.09 15.71
CA SER A 686 10.76 11.92 15.03
C SER A 686 10.38 11.92 13.55
N PHE A 687 11.25 11.37 12.69
CA PHE A 687 11.06 11.41 11.24
C PHE A 687 10.83 10.02 10.65
N ILE A 688 9.96 9.97 9.65
CA ILE A 688 9.84 8.87 8.69
C ILE A 688 10.18 9.45 7.32
N GLU A 689 11.05 8.80 6.56
CA GLU A 689 11.47 9.30 5.25
C GLU A 689 11.13 8.34 4.12
N GLY A 690 10.78 8.90 2.97
CA GLY A 690 10.52 8.13 1.78
C GLY A 690 10.50 8.99 0.51
N PRO A 691 10.40 8.35 -0.67
CA PRO A 691 10.20 9.09 -1.91
C PRO A 691 8.80 9.69 -1.96
N ASN A 692 8.67 10.90 -2.53
CA ASN A 692 7.37 11.46 -2.89
C ASN A 692 6.79 10.65 -4.06
N SER A 693 5.64 10.03 -3.85
CA SER A 693 5.02 9.11 -4.81
C SER A 693 3.71 9.65 -5.37
N ALA A 694 3.17 8.97 -6.39
CA ALA A 694 1.85 9.28 -6.93
C ALA A 694 0.70 9.04 -5.95
N HIS A 695 0.91 8.29 -4.85
CA HIS A 695 -0.10 8.08 -3.82
C HIS A 695 -0.04 9.15 -2.71
N GLY A 696 1.01 9.97 -2.69
CA GLY A 696 1.23 11.01 -1.69
C GLY A 696 1.23 10.46 -0.26
N GLU A 697 0.43 11.08 0.60
CA GLU A 697 0.29 10.74 2.02
C GLU A 697 -0.02 9.26 2.31
N SER A 698 -0.73 8.59 1.39
CA SER A 698 -1.21 7.22 1.55
C SER A 698 -0.09 6.17 1.70
N ASP A 699 1.14 6.50 1.30
CA ASP A 699 2.30 5.62 1.52
C ASP A 699 2.90 5.80 2.92
N THR A 700 2.82 7.01 3.48
CA THR A 700 3.44 7.35 4.78
C THR A 700 2.48 7.24 5.97
N PHE A 701 1.18 7.47 5.75
CA PHE A 701 0.17 7.45 6.81
C PHE A 701 0.05 6.10 7.53
N PRO A 702 0.06 4.93 6.83
CA PRO A 702 0.07 3.64 7.51
C PRO A 702 1.30 3.40 8.40
N LEU A 703 2.46 3.94 8.00
CA LEU A 703 3.71 3.83 8.78
C LEU A 703 3.61 4.64 10.07
N MET A 704 3.09 5.86 9.98
CA MET A 704 2.80 6.73 11.12
C MET A 704 1.77 6.12 12.07
N LEU A 705 0.68 5.54 11.55
CA LEU A 705 -0.31 4.84 12.37
C LEU A 705 0.28 3.60 13.06
N ALA A 706 1.19 2.87 12.41
CA ALA A 706 1.83 1.70 13.01
C ALA A 706 2.77 2.06 14.18
N GLU A 707 3.43 3.22 14.11
CA GLU A 707 4.17 3.76 15.25
C GLU A 707 3.25 4.13 16.41
N LEU A 708 2.10 4.71 16.11
CA LEU A 708 1.14 5.19 17.09
C LEU A 708 0.29 4.06 17.72
N ALA A 709 0.06 2.96 17.00
CA ALA A 709 -0.68 1.79 17.47
C ALA A 709 -0.01 1.05 18.65
N ARG A 710 1.24 1.40 18.98
CA ARG A 710 1.99 0.88 20.13
C ARG A 710 1.74 1.66 21.41
N GLU A 711 1.11 2.83 21.30
CA GLU A 711 0.81 3.72 22.43
C GLU A 711 -0.47 3.31 23.16
N HIS A 712 -0.83 4.02 24.22
CA HIS A 712 -1.93 3.64 25.08
C HIS A 712 -3.29 3.76 24.35
N PRO A 713 -4.26 2.88 24.61
CA PRO A 713 -5.59 2.97 24.00
C PRO A 713 -6.37 4.26 24.33
N ASP A 714 -6.07 4.89 25.46
CA ASP A 714 -6.74 6.14 25.89
C ASP A 714 -6.15 7.40 25.24
N ASP A 715 -5.09 7.25 24.44
CA ASP A 715 -4.41 8.36 23.78
C ASP A 715 -5.17 8.83 22.52
N LEU A 716 -4.79 10.01 22.03
CA LEU A 716 -5.44 10.70 20.93
C LEU A 716 -4.44 11.05 19.84
N GLY A 717 -4.81 10.81 18.59
CA GLY A 717 -4.00 11.13 17.42
C GLY A 717 -4.56 12.30 16.63
N PHE A 718 -3.69 13.21 16.20
CA PHE A 718 -3.99 14.22 15.20
C PHE A 718 -3.20 13.96 13.92
N TYR A 719 -3.88 13.97 12.78
CA TYR A 719 -3.24 13.88 11.48
C TYR A 719 -3.43 15.19 10.69
N ALA A 720 -2.35 15.64 10.05
CA ALA A 720 -2.35 16.78 9.15
C ALA A 720 -1.26 16.66 8.07
N HIS A 721 -1.30 17.56 7.08
CA HIS A 721 -0.30 17.61 6.01
C HIS A 721 0.05 19.05 5.60
N ALA A 722 1.23 19.23 5.02
CA ALA A 722 1.68 20.50 4.46
C ALA A 722 0.85 20.89 3.24
N LYS A 723 -0.19 21.68 3.47
CA LYS A 723 -1.18 22.01 2.45
C LYS A 723 -0.69 23.11 1.52
N GLY A 724 -0.98 22.94 0.23
CA GLY A 724 -0.68 23.93 -0.79
C GLY A 724 0.71 23.79 -1.42
N VAL A 725 1.60 22.97 -0.86
CA VAL A 725 2.99 22.87 -1.32
C VAL A 725 3.12 22.41 -2.78
N LYS A 726 2.17 21.60 -3.26
CA LYS A 726 2.16 21.18 -4.68
C LYS A 726 2.07 22.34 -5.68
N TYR A 727 1.57 23.50 -5.25
CA TYR A 727 1.37 24.69 -6.09
C TYR A 727 2.55 25.66 -6.04
N GLU A 728 3.63 25.36 -5.32
CA GLU A 728 4.84 26.20 -5.28
C GLU A 728 5.32 26.51 -6.72
N PRO A 729 5.67 27.78 -7.04
CA PRO A 729 5.91 28.90 -6.12
C PRO A 729 4.69 29.72 -5.68
N GLN A 730 3.49 29.45 -6.21
CA GLN A 730 2.32 30.30 -5.94
C GLN A 730 1.11 29.46 -5.51
N CYS A 731 0.91 29.38 -4.19
CA CYS A 731 -0.27 28.74 -3.62
C CYS A 731 -1.54 29.57 -3.91
N PRO A 732 -2.63 28.96 -4.42
CA PRO A 732 -3.90 29.65 -4.61
C PRO A 732 -4.41 30.27 -3.29
N PRO A 733 -4.96 31.51 -3.30
CA PRO A 733 -5.44 32.17 -2.09
C PRO A 733 -6.48 31.36 -1.30
N ALA A 734 -7.42 30.71 -2.00
CA ALA A 734 -8.40 29.84 -1.35
C ALA A 734 -7.78 28.64 -0.63
N VAL A 735 -6.73 28.02 -1.21
CA VAL A 735 -6.02 26.89 -0.59
C VAL A 735 -5.21 27.35 0.62
N ARG A 736 -4.58 28.53 0.52
CA ARG A 736 -3.86 29.17 1.63
C ARG A 736 -4.81 29.48 2.79
N ARG A 737 -5.94 30.12 2.49
CA ARG A 737 -6.98 30.43 3.47
C ARG A 737 -7.53 29.17 4.14
N TRP A 738 -7.69 28.10 3.36
CA TRP A 738 -8.12 26.82 3.88
C TRP A 738 -7.14 26.22 4.87
N ALA A 739 -5.84 26.24 4.56
CA ALA A 739 -4.81 25.79 5.48
C ALA A 739 -4.81 26.62 6.78
N GLU A 740 -4.91 27.95 6.70
CA GLU A 740 -4.98 28.85 7.87
C GLU A 740 -6.10 28.46 8.83
N VAL A 741 -7.31 28.26 8.28
CA VAL A 741 -8.48 27.90 9.09
C VAL A 741 -8.36 26.47 9.64
N GLN A 742 -7.75 25.54 8.89
CA GLN A 742 -7.47 24.19 9.37
C GLN A 742 -6.54 24.17 10.59
N TYR A 743 -5.45 24.93 10.57
CA TYR A 743 -4.58 25.07 11.74
C TYR A 743 -5.30 25.72 12.92
N ALA A 744 -5.99 26.83 12.69
CA ALA A 744 -6.63 27.57 13.77
C ALA A 744 -7.71 26.74 14.48
N VAL A 745 -8.67 26.21 13.73
CA VAL A 745 -9.83 25.52 14.33
C VAL A 745 -9.44 24.18 14.95
N SER A 746 -8.49 23.46 14.36
CA SER A 746 -8.12 22.13 14.84
C SER A 746 -7.20 22.16 16.07
N LEU A 747 -6.50 23.27 16.33
CA LEU A 747 -5.38 23.31 17.27
C LEU A 747 -5.41 24.48 18.27
N ASP A 748 -6.13 25.58 18.01
CA ASP A 748 -6.14 26.73 18.92
C ASP A 748 -7.15 26.58 20.08
N ARG A 749 -8.01 25.55 20.07
CA ARG A 749 -9.05 25.31 21.10
C ARG A 749 -9.17 23.84 21.50
N TRP A 750 -8.20 23.37 22.29
CA TRP A 750 -8.19 22.01 22.80
C TRP A 750 -9.49 21.56 23.51
N PRO A 751 -10.10 22.33 24.44
CA PRO A 751 -11.31 21.88 25.13
C PRO A 751 -12.49 21.59 24.20
N GLU A 752 -12.59 22.32 23.08
CA GLU A 752 -13.61 22.07 22.05
C GLU A 752 -13.35 20.74 21.34
N VAL A 753 -12.11 20.51 20.88
CA VAL A 753 -11.70 19.23 20.27
C VAL A 753 -11.95 18.07 21.24
N ARG A 754 -11.58 18.22 22.51
CA ARG A 754 -11.82 17.23 23.55
C ARG A 754 -13.31 16.93 23.71
N THR A 755 -14.17 17.94 23.81
CA THR A 755 -15.63 17.77 23.93
C THR A 755 -16.22 16.94 22.77
N HIS A 756 -15.69 17.13 21.57
CA HIS A 756 -16.06 16.33 20.41
C HIS A 756 -15.62 14.86 20.55
N LEU A 757 -14.37 14.63 20.95
CA LEU A 757 -13.79 13.30 21.12
C LEU A 757 -14.32 12.56 22.36
N GLU A 758 -14.89 13.24 23.35
CA GLU A 758 -15.60 12.59 24.46
C GLU A 758 -16.80 11.79 23.98
N ARG A 759 -17.40 12.18 22.85
CA ARG A 759 -18.66 11.61 22.33
C ARG A 759 -18.50 10.87 21.00
N HIS A 760 -17.40 11.09 20.29
CA HIS A 760 -17.22 10.60 18.93
C HIS A 760 -15.82 9.99 18.74
N ALA A 761 -15.73 9.02 17.83
CA ALA A 761 -14.45 8.37 17.52
C ALA A 761 -13.44 9.33 16.86
N MET A 762 -13.95 10.36 16.18
CA MET A 762 -13.17 11.19 15.29
C MET A 762 -13.82 12.56 15.10
N THR A 763 -13.01 13.59 14.91
CA THR A 763 -13.50 14.92 14.54
C THR A 763 -12.57 15.60 13.54
N GLY A 764 -13.12 16.41 12.65
CA GLY A 764 -12.38 17.14 11.62
C GLY A 764 -13.10 18.43 11.22
N LEU A 765 -12.51 19.22 10.33
CA LEU A 765 -12.98 20.60 10.09
C LEU A 765 -14.23 20.70 9.21
N LEU A 766 -14.14 20.12 8.01
CA LEU A 766 -15.10 20.31 6.91
C LEU A 766 -15.56 18.94 6.44
N ARG A 767 -16.73 18.47 6.87
CA ARG A 767 -17.23 17.15 6.51
C ARG A 767 -18.11 17.22 5.27
N ARG A 768 -17.76 16.41 4.27
CA ARG A 768 -18.45 16.27 2.98
C ARG A 768 -19.13 14.92 2.89
N MET A 769 -20.40 14.92 2.47
CA MET A 769 -21.22 13.71 2.37
C MET A 769 -21.30 13.22 0.93
N GLY A 770 -21.07 11.94 0.72
CA GLY A 770 -21.16 11.27 -0.58
C GLY A 770 -19.94 10.41 -0.91
N ARG A 771 -20.10 9.58 -1.94
CA ARG A 771 -19.03 8.73 -2.51
C ARG A 771 -18.41 9.39 -3.74
N TYR A 772 -17.23 9.97 -3.57
CA TYR A 772 -16.60 10.79 -4.58
C TYR A 772 -15.69 10.00 -5.53
N ALA A 773 -15.74 10.32 -6.83
CA ALA A 773 -14.94 9.63 -7.86
C ALA A 773 -13.43 9.83 -7.68
N ASN A 774 -13.01 11.04 -7.29
CA ASN A 774 -11.61 11.35 -6.97
C ASN A 774 -11.11 10.65 -5.69
N HIS A 775 -12.01 10.06 -4.90
CA HIS A 775 -11.71 9.20 -3.77
C HIS A 775 -11.98 7.72 -4.07
N GLY A 776 -12.13 7.34 -5.35
CA GLY A 776 -12.38 5.95 -5.73
C GLY A 776 -13.69 5.36 -5.19
N HIS A 777 -14.64 6.21 -4.77
CA HIS A 777 -15.94 5.84 -4.19
C HIS A 777 -15.86 4.95 -2.93
N VAL A 778 -14.76 5.00 -2.18
CA VAL A 778 -14.48 4.06 -1.07
C VAL A 778 -15.17 4.40 0.26
N GLY A 779 -15.53 5.67 0.49
CA GLY A 779 -16.14 6.13 1.75
C GLY A 779 -17.42 6.93 1.48
N ASP A 780 -18.38 6.85 2.41
CA ASP A 780 -19.68 7.55 2.30
C ASP A 780 -19.57 9.04 2.64
N TRP A 781 -18.45 9.47 3.20
CA TRP A 781 -18.14 10.85 3.56
C TRP A 781 -16.61 11.02 3.71
N HIS A 782 -16.12 12.26 3.80
CA HIS A 782 -14.71 12.55 4.15
C HIS A 782 -14.56 13.91 4.85
N TYR A 783 -13.43 14.11 5.55
CA TYR A 783 -13.02 15.45 5.99
C TYR A 783 -12.19 16.10 4.90
N SER A 784 -12.71 17.18 4.31
CA SER A 784 -11.98 17.89 3.27
C SER A 784 -10.69 18.45 3.84
N GLY A 785 -9.61 18.13 3.16
CA GLY A 785 -8.28 18.67 3.37
C GLY A 785 -7.45 17.97 4.43
N THR A 786 -7.86 16.78 4.86
CA THR A 786 -7.02 15.81 5.61
C THR A 786 -6.45 16.33 6.94
N PHE A 787 -7.26 17.11 7.68
CA PHE A 787 -6.98 17.47 9.08
C PHE A 787 -8.06 16.84 9.96
N PHE A 788 -7.66 15.96 10.87
CA PHE A 788 -8.59 15.30 11.78
C PHE A 788 -7.91 14.78 13.04
N TRP A 789 -8.68 14.75 14.12
CA TRP A 789 -8.35 14.08 15.37
C TRP A 789 -9.10 12.75 15.47
N PHE A 790 -8.49 11.75 16.10
CA PHE A 790 -9.10 10.45 16.35
C PHE A 790 -8.70 9.87 17.70
N ARG A 791 -9.55 9.01 18.25
CA ARG A 791 -9.26 8.24 19.45
C ARG A 791 -8.59 6.91 19.13
N HIS A 792 -7.57 6.52 19.91
CA HIS A 792 -6.89 5.25 19.74
C HIS A 792 -7.83 4.06 20.00
N ASP A 793 -8.59 4.09 21.09
CA ASP A 793 -9.57 3.05 21.46
C ASP A 793 -10.66 2.82 20.40
N ALA A 794 -10.95 3.81 19.56
CA ALA A 794 -11.90 3.69 18.47
C ALA A 794 -11.22 3.22 17.17
N VAL A 795 -10.09 3.82 16.79
CA VAL A 795 -9.40 3.55 15.52
C VAL A 795 -8.73 2.19 15.52
N PHE A 796 -7.93 1.87 16.54
CA PHE A 796 -7.08 0.67 16.51
C PHE A 796 -7.84 -0.63 16.72
N ARG A 797 -9.15 -0.56 17.01
CA ARG A 797 -10.09 -1.70 17.02
C ARG A 797 -10.75 -1.98 15.67
N ARG A 798 -10.54 -1.11 14.67
CA ARG A 798 -11.07 -1.27 13.31
C ARG A 798 -9.95 -1.62 12.34
N ALA A 799 -10.29 -1.81 11.07
CA ALA A 799 -9.33 -2.04 9.98
C ALA A 799 -8.54 -0.76 9.62
N TRP A 800 -7.87 -0.16 10.61
CA TRP A 800 -7.15 1.11 10.48
C TRP A 800 -6.02 1.05 9.44
N GLN A 801 -5.51 -0.15 9.14
CA GLN A 801 -4.48 -0.39 8.13
C GLN A 801 -4.99 -0.27 6.69
N ASP A 802 -6.31 -0.25 6.47
CA ASP A 802 -6.94 -0.20 5.14
C ASP A 802 -6.94 1.22 4.58
N VAL A 803 -5.76 1.79 4.42
CA VAL A 803 -5.56 3.11 3.78
C VAL A 803 -5.50 2.93 2.26
N PRO A 804 -6.39 3.57 1.48
CA PRO A 804 -6.38 3.45 0.03
C PRO A 804 -5.10 4.00 -0.59
N ARG A 805 -4.48 3.23 -1.50
CA ARG A 805 -3.22 3.59 -2.16
C ARG A 805 -3.44 4.46 -3.40
N PHE A 806 -4.02 5.65 -3.21
CA PHE A 806 -4.13 6.68 -4.24
C PHE A 806 -3.99 8.08 -3.59
N TYR A 807 -3.78 9.11 -4.42
CA TYR A 807 -3.71 10.50 -3.97
C TYR A 807 -5.05 10.97 -3.40
N GLY A 808 -5.09 11.32 -2.11
CA GLY A 808 -6.32 11.62 -1.39
C GLY A 808 -6.92 10.41 -0.64
N GLY A 809 -6.23 9.27 -0.60
CA GLY A 809 -6.67 8.09 0.15
C GLY A 809 -6.83 8.34 1.65
N VAL A 810 -5.91 9.11 2.26
CA VAL A 810 -5.99 9.51 3.68
C VAL A 810 -7.17 10.43 3.95
N GLU A 811 -7.57 11.27 2.99
CA GLU A 811 -8.74 12.14 3.10
C GLU A 811 -10.04 11.31 3.20
N ALA A 812 -10.12 10.21 2.44
CA ALA A 812 -11.29 9.31 2.39
C ALA A 812 -11.34 8.30 3.55
N TRP A 813 -10.20 7.98 4.15
CA TRP A 813 -10.05 6.96 5.19
C TRP A 813 -11.01 7.11 6.40
N PRO A 814 -11.30 8.31 6.95
CA PRO A 814 -12.27 8.49 8.02
C PRO A 814 -13.66 7.89 7.70
N GLY A 815 -14.15 8.12 6.48
CA GLY A 815 -15.47 7.63 6.05
C GLY A 815 -15.49 6.18 5.58
N MET A 816 -14.33 5.53 5.50
CA MET A 816 -14.22 4.08 5.36
C MET A 816 -14.32 3.39 6.73
N LEU A 817 -13.69 3.98 7.75
CA LEU A 817 -13.67 3.40 9.09
C LEU A 817 -14.95 3.66 9.88
N PHE A 818 -15.54 4.85 9.79
CA PHE A 818 -16.66 5.28 10.64
C PHE A 818 -17.86 5.76 9.83
N ALA A 819 -19.07 5.52 10.35
CA ALA A 819 -20.28 6.17 9.88
C ALA A 819 -20.25 7.65 10.28
N ALA A 820 -20.93 8.52 9.51
CA ALA A 820 -20.98 9.94 9.86
C ALA A 820 -21.54 10.20 11.28
N PRO A 821 -22.54 9.47 11.81
CA PRO A 821 -22.99 9.66 13.20
C PRO A 821 -21.97 9.27 14.27
N GLU A 822 -20.98 8.44 13.93
CA GLU A 822 -19.90 8.01 14.84
C GLU A 822 -18.78 9.06 14.96
N THR A 823 -18.83 10.10 14.11
CA THR A 823 -17.84 11.16 14.02
C THR A 823 -18.50 12.52 14.12
N SER A 824 -17.72 13.57 14.38
CA SER A 824 -18.23 14.93 14.49
C SER A 824 -17.49 15.92 13.58
N CYS A 825 -17.95 17.16 13.51
CA CYS A 825 -17.35 18.18 12.66
C CYS A 825 -17.20 19.49 13.45
N LEU A 826 -16.02 20.11 13.39
CA LEU A 826 -15.67 21.29 14.18
C LEU A 826 -16.21 22.61 13.60
N LEU A 827 -16.37 22.71 12.27
CA LEU A 827 -16.74 23.98 11.63
C LEU A 827 -17.95 23.89 10.71
N LEU A 828 -17.88 23.11 9.63
CA LEU A 828 -18.96 23.00 8.65
C LEU A 828 -19.21 21.56 8.25
N ASP A 829 -20.42 21.08 8.54
CA ASP A 829 -20.87 19.73 8.26
C ASP A 829 -21.81 19.68 7.05
N GLY A 830 -22.01 18.49 6.48
CA GLY A 830 -22.99 18.23 5.42
C GLY A 830 -22.70 18.93 4.09
N LEU A 831 -21.42 19.21 3.78
CA LEU A 831 -21.04 19.88 2.55
C LEU A 831 -21.26 18.97 1.31
N SER A 832 -21.73 19.55 0.20
CA SER A 832 -22.12 18.82 -1.03
C SER A 832 -21.06 18.85 -2.15
N GLU A 833 -21.39 18.34 -3.34
CA GLU A 833 -20.56 18.46 -4.56
C GLU A 833 -20.66 19.82 -5.25
N ARG A 834 -21.62 20.67 -4.85
CA ARG A 834 -21.87 21.94 -5.53
C ARG A 834 -20.63 22.83 -5.41
N LEU A 835 -20.29 23.55 -6.48
CA LEU A 835 -19.14 24.48 -6.53
C LEU A 835 -19.07 25.45 -5.34
N ARG A 836 -20.23 25.88 -4.82
CA ARG A 836 -20.33 26.77 -3.65
C ARG A 836 -19.90 26.13 -2.32
N ASP A 837 -19.78 24.80 -2.27
CA ASP A 837 -19.43 23.99 -1.09
C ASP A 837 -17.99 23.44 -1.17
N LEU A 838 -17.23 23.81 -2.21
CA LEU A 838 -15.87 23.32 -2.45
C LEU A 838 -14.82 24.31 -1.91
N PRO A 839 -13.99 23.93 -0.91
CA PRO A 839 -13.00 24.81 -0.29
C PRO A 839 -11.89 25.32 -1.20
N TYR A 840 -11.74 24.72 -2.38
CA TYR A 840 -10.80 25.14 -3.42
C TYR A 840 -11.20 26.45 -4.12
N HIS A 841 -12.45 26.92 -3.95
CA HIS A 841 -12.93 28.15 -4.60
C HIS A 841 -13.07 29.30 -3.62
N GLU A 842 -12.64 30.49 -4.02
CA GLU A 842 -12.76 31.72 -3.20
C GLU A 842 -14.19 32.03 -2.80
N ARG A 843 -15.16 31.73 -3.67
CA ARG A 843 -16.59 31.93 -3.41
C ARG A 843 -17.06 31.13 -2.19
N PHE A 844 -16.55 29.92 -1.95
CA PHE A 844 -16.87 29.15 -0.74
C PHE A 844 -16.43 29.92 0.51
N TRP A 845 -15.20 30.45 0.50
CA TRP A 845 -14.66 31.20 1.63
C TRP A 845 -15.41 32.50 1.88
N GLN A 846 -15.77 33.23 0.83
CA GLN A 846 -16.57 34.45 0.95
C GLN A 846 -17.96 34.19 1.53
N GLN A 847 -18.64 33.13 1.09
CA GLN A 847 -20.07 32.92 1.39
C GLN A 847 -20.35 32.02 2.59
N ARG A 848 -19.42 31.11 2.93
CA ARG A 848 -19.63 30.09 3.98
C ARG A 848 -18.46 29.94 4.93
N GLY A 849 -17.25 29.76 4.38
CA GLY A 849 -16.05 29.46 5.18
C GLY A 849 -15.68 30.57 6.16
N ASN A 850 -15.50 31.81 5.68
CA ASN A 850 -15.14 32.94 6.54
C ASN A 850 -16.26 33.34 7.51
N PRO A 851 -17.55 33.38 7.12
CA PRO A 851 -18.63 33.60 8.08
C PRO A 851 -18.64 32.59 9.23
N ALA A 852 -18.50 31.29 8.93
CA ALA A 852 -18.44 30.24 9.95
C ALA A 852 -17.21 30.39 10.84
N PHE A 853 -16.04 30.67 10.25
CA PHE A 853 -14.81 30.90 11.00
C PHE A 853 -14.92 32.12 11.94
N ALA A 854 -15.51 33.23 11.48
CA ALA A 854 -15.73 34.41 12.31
C ALA A 854 -16.71 34.13 13.46
N GLN A 855 -17.74 33.30 13.24
CA GLN A 855 -18.63 32.86 14.30
C GLN A 855 -17.88 31.99 15.33
N TRP A 856 -17.08 31.03 14.86
CA TRP A 856 -16.24 30.21 15.72
C TRP A 856 -15.26 31.06 16.55
N GLN A 857 -14.64 32.09 15.94
CA GLN A 857 -13.77 33.04 16.65
C GLN A 857 -14.50 33.84 17.73
N ARG A 858 -15.77 34.23 17.49
CA ARG A 858 -16.59 34.94 18.48
C ARG A 858 -17.07 34.04 19.62
N ALA A 859 -17.27 32.76 19.37
CA ALA A 859 -17.65 31.77 20.40
C ALA A 859 -16.48 31.37 21.33
N LYS A 860 -15.35 32.09 21.25
CA LYS A 860 -14.16 31.84 22.05
C LYS A 860 -14.38 32.27 23.50
N GLN A 861 -14.60 31.29 24.38
CA GLN A 861 -14.30 31.44 25.79
C GLN A 861 -12.91 30.84 26.04
N ALA A 862 -12.01 31.62 26.64
CA ALA A 862 -10.75 31.09 27.15
C ALA A 862 -11.06 30.21 28.36
N LEU A 863 -10.37 29.07 28.49
CA LEU A 863 -10.40 28.33 29.75
C LEU A 863 -9.78 29.24 30.81
N PRO A 864 -10.47 29.55 31.93
CA PRO A 864 -9.87 30.40 32.95
C PRO A 864 -8.70 29.67 33.63
N PRO A 865 -7.65 30.40 34.05
CA PRO A 865 -6.62 29.82 34.92
C PRO A 865 -7.23 29.27 36.21
N PRO A 866 -6.58 28.26 36.82
CA PRO A 866 -6.96 27.75 38.13
C PRO A 866 -7.12 28.89 39.16
N PRO A 867 -8.17 28.88 40.01
CA PRO A 867 -8.39 29.95 40.99
C PRO A 867 -7.20 30.18 41.91
N ASP A 868 -6.56 29.10 42.34
CA ASP A 868 -5.40 29.10 43.23
C ASP A 868 -4.13 29.58 42.53
N LEU A 869 -4.07 29.55 41.19
CA LEU A 869 -3.03 30.24 40.43
C LEU A 869 -3.29 31.75 40.43
N LEU A 870 -4.53 32.19 40.21
CA LEU A 870 -4.91 33.62 40.22
C LEU A 870 -4.76 34.26 41.61
N HIS A 871 -5.07 33.50 42.64
CA HIS A 871 -5.06 33.95 44.04
C HIS A 871 -4.28 32.96 44.91
N PRO A 872 -2.94 32.93 44.81
CA PRO A 872 -2.15 31.97 45.57
C PRO A 872 -2.24 32.20 47.07
N ALA A 873 -2.27 31.12 47.84
CA ALA A 873 -2.21 31.17 49.28
C ALA A 873 -0.83 31.66 49.77
N PRO A 874 -0.76 32.42 50.87
CA PRO A 874 0.52 32.76 51.50
C PRO A 874 1.29 31.50 51.89
N PHE A 875 2.61 31.51 51.68
CA PHE A 875 3.50 30.43 52.13
C PHE A 875 4.17 30.85 53.43
N ASP A 876 4.05 30.05 54.48
CA ASP A 876 4.55 30.36 55.84
C ASP A 876 4.09 31.75 56.36
N GLY A 877 2.85 32.14 56.04
CA GLY A 877 2.26 33.42 56.44
C GLY A 877 2.70 34.62 55.59
N GLU A 878 3.59 34.42 54.60
CA GLU A 878 4.11 35.46 53.73
C GLU A 878 3.40 35.46 52.37
N ALA A 879 2.72 36.55 52.04
CA ALA A 879 2.07 36.74 50.75
C ALA A 879 3.00 37.36 49.68
N SER A 880 4.18 37.88 50.07
CA SER A 880 5.08 38.60 49.17
C SER A 880 6.56 38.18 49.33
N PRO A 881 7.31 38.01 48.23
CA PRO A 881 6.81 37.89 46.85
C PRO A 881 5.86 36.71 46.67
N ARG A 882 4.99 36.82 45.65
CA ARG A 882 3.96 35.83 45.33
C ARG A 882 4.61 34.50 44.99
N LEU A 883 4.16 33.42 45.61
CA LEU A 883 4.54 32.04 45.26
C LEU A 883 3.41 31.46 44.42
N GLU A 884 3.69 31.02 43.20
CA GLU A 884 2.66 30.42 42.35
C GLU A 884 2.44 28.94 42.70
N GLN A 885 3.47 28.24 43.17
CA GLN A 885 3.36 26.84 43.59
C GLN A 885 2.38 26.67 44.75
N ARG A 886 1.71 25.51 44.79
CA ARG A 886 0.90 25.15 45.94
C ARG A 886 1.76 25.01 47.19
N PRO A 887 1.38 25.62 48.33
CA PRO A 887 2.17 25.56 49.56
C PRO A 887 2.58 24.14 49.97
N GLU A 888 1.68 23.18 49.81
CA GLU A 888 1.86 21.76 50.11
C GLU A 888 2.98 21.13 49.27
N GLU A 889 3.00 21.42 47.97
CA GLU A 889 3.96 20.90 46.98
C GLU A 889 5.33 21.52 47.20
N PHE A 890 5.34 22.85 47.41
CA PHE A 890 6.55 23.61 47.65
C PHE A 890 7.22 23.24 48.97
N ALA A 891 6.46 23.07 50.05
CA ALA A 891 6.96 22.60 51.34
C ALA A 891 7.64 21.22 51.22
N TRP A 892 6.97 20.28 50.53
CA TRP A 892 7.54 18.95 50.27
C TRP A 892 8.87 19.04 49.53
N TRP A 893 8.95 19.82 48.46
CA TRP A 893 10.18 19.99 47.70
C TRP A 893 11.29 20.66 48.53
N LEU A 894 10.96 21.68 49.33
CA LEU A 894 11.90 22.35 50.22
C LEU A 894 12.54 21.38 51.21
N ASP A 895 11.77 20.44 51.76
CA ASP A 895 12.29 19.41 52.64
C ASP A 895 13.32 18.53 51.91
N GLN A 896 13.01 18.08 50.69
CA GLN A 896 13.95 17.30 49.87
C GLN A 896 15.23 18.08 49.55
N LEU A 897 15.11 19.37 49.22
CA LEU A 897 16.25 20.25 48.96
C LEU A 897 17.17 20.32 50.18
N PHE A 898 16.63 20.59 51.37
CA PHE A 898 17.45 20.73 52.56
C PHE A 898 18.00 19.40 53.07
N ASP A 899 17.27 18.30 52.93
CA ASP A 899 17.73 16.97 53.31
C ASP A 899 18.85 16.46 52.40
N SER A 900 18.88 16.88 51.14
CA SER A 900 19.96 16.51 50.20
C SER A 900 21.32 17.13 50.55
N GLY A 901 21.35 18.19 51.38
CA GLY A 901 22.58 18.89 51.73
C GLY A 901 23.07 19.89 50.67
N ALA A 902 22.26 20.19 49.65
CA ALA A 902 22.60 21.16 48.61
C ALA A 902 23.01 22.54 49.18
N GLN A 903 24.12 23.08 48.70
CA GLN A 903 24.66 24.38 49.10
C GLN A 903 24.46 25.44 48.02
N ARG A 904 24.28 25.04 46.76
CA ARG A 904 24.09 25.95 45.63
C ARG A 904 22.88 25.53 44.79
N LEU A 905 21.83 26.34 44.81
CA LEU A 905 20.58 26.14 44.09
C LEU A 905 20.46 27.11 42.92
N LEU A 906 20.19 26.58 41.73
CA LEU A 906 19.72 27.36 40.59
C LEU A 906 18.18 27.39 40.56
N VAL A 907 17.58 28.57 40.56
CA VAL A 907 16.15 28.77 40.30
C VAL A 907 16.02 29.40 38.92
N VAL A 908 15.40 28.69 38.00
CA VAL A 908 15.04 29.18 36.67
C VAL A 908 13.57 29.56 36.68
N ALA A 909 13.27 30.84 36.86
CA ALA A 909 11.92 31.35 36.94
C ALA A 909 11.87 32.84 36.57
N PRO A 910 10.70 33.39 36.19
CA PRO A 910 10.55 34.84 35.97
C PRO A 910 10.98 35.67 37.19
N ALA A 911 11.42 36.91 36.96
CA ALA A 911 11.91 37.78 38.06
C ALA A 911 10.86 38.10 39.14
N HIS A 912 9.57 37.97 38.82
CA HIS A 912 8.47 38.19 39.75
C HIS A 912 8.04 36.92 40.50
N ASP A 913 8.62 35.76 40.17
CA ASP A 913 8.38 34.52 40.88
C ASP A 913 8.99 34.54 42.29
N GLY A 914 8.27 33.95 43.25
CA GLY A 914 8.61 33.98 44.67
C GLY A 914 9.54 32.88 45.14
N VAL A 915 9.84 31.85 44.33
CA VAL A 915 10.57 30.64 44.76
C VAL A 915 11.90 31.00 45.40
N ALA A 916 12.73 31.79 44.72
CA ALA A 916 14.07 32.14 45.21
C ALA A 916 14.04 32.90 46.55
N ALA A 917 13.07 33.80 46.73
CA ALA A 917 12.93 34.56 47.98
C ALA A 917 12.42 33.68 49.13
N HIS A 918 11.45 32.81 48.86
CA HIS A 918 10.92 31.87 49.86
C HIS A 918 11.94 30.82 50.28
N VAL A 919 12.76 30.29 49.35
CA VAL A 919 13.91 29.41 49.69
C VAL A 919 14.88 30.12 50.63
N ARG A 920 15.29 31.35 50.32
CA ARG A 920 16.21 32.12 51.18
C ARG A 920 15.64 32.34 52.59
N ARG A 921 14.35 32.67 52.70
CA ARG A 921 13.67 32.81 54.01
C ARG A 921 13.59 31.49 54.78
N ALA A 922 13.26 30.39 54.09
CA ALA A 922 13.22 29.06 54.71
C ALA A 922 14.61 28.62 55.20
N ALA A 923 15.66 28.87 54.41
CA ALA A 923 17.04 28.56 54.78
C ALA A 923 17.49 29.35 56.02
N ALA A 924 17.19 30.64 56.08
CA ALA A 924 17.49 31.48 57.25
C ALA A 924 16.78 30.97 58.51
N ARG A 925 15.49 30.60 58.42
CA ARG A 925 14.72 30.04 59.54
C ARG A 925 15.24 28.69 60.01
N ARG A 926 15.70 27.83 59.09
CA ARG A 926 16.24 26.50 59.39
C ARG A 926 17.74 26.52 59.74
N GLY A 927 18.39 27.68 59.77
CA GLY A 927 19.82 27.80 60.03
C GLY A 927 20.71 27.12 58.99
N ARG A 928 20.28 27.08 57.71
CA ARG A 928 21.00 26.44 56.61
C ARG A 928 21.66 27.49 55.70
N ALA A 929 22.92 27.29 55.35
CA ALA A 929 23.60 28.08 54.33
C ALA A 929 23.29 27.51 52.94
N ILE A 930 22.67 28.32 52.07
CA ILE A 930 22.44 27.99 50.66
C ILE A 930 22.57 29.26 49.80
N GLU A 931 23.38 29.17 48.75
CA GLU A 931 23.47 30.19 47.71
C GLU A 931 22.36 29.93 46.68
N VAL A 932 21.49 30.91 46.46
CA VAL A 932 20.39 30.82 45.49
C VAL A 932 20.70 31.73 44.30
N LEU A 933 20.99 31.12 43.16
CA LEU A 933 21.14 31.76 41.87
C LEU A 933 19.76 31.83 41.21
N HIS A 934 19.26 33.04 40.93
CA HIS A 934 17.97 33.22 40.26
C HIS A 934 18.21 33.77 38.86
N LEU A 935 17.93 32.95 37.86
CA LEU A 935 18.16 33.27 36.44
C LEU A 935 16.87 33.08 35.63
N PRO A 936 16.68 33.83 34.54
CA PRO A 936 15.54 33.63 33.65
C PRO A 936 15.66 32.36 32.80
N ARG A 937 16.87 31.80 32.64
CA ARG A 937 17.18 30.56 31.90
C ARG A 937 18.40 29.89 32.52
N ALA A 938 18.52 28.57 32.42
CA ALA A 938 19.66 27.85 32.99
C ALA A 938 20.95 28.10 32.19
N ASP A 939 20.84 28.30 30.87
CA ASP A 939 21.98 28.57 29.98
C ASP A 939 22.67 29.92 30.20
N ALA A 940 22.08 30.79 31.02
CA ALA A 940 22.69 32.04 31.47
C ALA A 940 23.68 31.83 32.63
N LEU A 941 23.80 30.60 33.15
CA LEU A 941 24.79 30.26 34.16
C LEU A 941 26.21 30.42 33.55
N PRO A 942 27.14 31.12 34.23
CA PRO A 942 28.50 31.27 33.73
C PRO A 942 29.18 29.93 33.46
N ALA A 943 29.96 29.86 32.37
CA ALA A 943 30.66 28.63 32.01
C ALA A 943 31.64 28.20 33.12
N GLY A 944 31.48 26.96 33.60
CA GLY A 944 32.31 26.39 34.66
C GLY A 944 31.73 26.53 36.08
N ASP A 945 30.66 27.30 36.26
CA ASP A 945 29.93 27.34 37.52
C ASP A 945 29.24 25.99 37.77
N ARG A 946 29.41 25.47 38.99
CA ARG A 946 28.72 24.25 39.44
C ARG A 946 27.56 24.57 40.36
N ILE A 947 26.51 23.78 40.27
CA ILE A 947 25.32 23.84 41.13
C ILE A 947 25.03 22.47 41.71
N ASP A 948 24.42 22.41 42.89
CA ASP A 948 24.06 21.14 43.54
C ASP A 948 22.62 20.74 43.22
N ALA A 949 21.74 21.74 43.06
CA ALA A 949 20.32 21.55 42.80
C ALA A 949 19.80 22.60 41.81
N ALA A 950 18.70 22.27 41.11
CA ALA A 950 17.99 23.19 40.24
C ALA A 950 16.47 23.08 40.42
N PHE A 951 15.77 24.21 40.32
CA PHE A 951 14.32 24.31 40.26
C PHE A 951 13.93 25.03 38.97
N ILE A 952 13.23 24.35 38.07
CA ILE A 952 12.86 24.86 36.75
C ILE A 952 11.36 25.16 36.72
N ASP A 953 11.05 26.45 36.62
CA ASP A 953 9.71 27.03 36.48
C ASP A 953 9.75 28.25 35.54
N GLY A 954 10.45 28.07 34.42
CA GLY A 954 10.66 29.10 33.41
C GLY A 954 9.62 29.03 32.28
N ASP A 955 10.09 28.99 31.04
CA ASP A 955 9.24 28.82 29.86
C ASP A 955 8.75 27.36 29.76
N HIS A 956 7.44 27.18 29.74
CA HIS A 956 6.77 25.87 29.76
C HIS A 956 6.75 25.14 28.41
N SER A 957 7.31 25.72 27.34
CA SER A 957 7.48 25.02 26.07
C SER A 957 8.43 23.83 26.22
N TYR A 958 8.24 22.80 25.40
CA TYR A 958 9.10 21.61 25.45
C TYR A 958 10.58 21.96 25.27
N ALA A 959 10.89 22.80 24.27
CA ALA A 959 12.26 23.14 23.91
C ALA A 959 12.97 23.94 25.02
N ALA A 960 12.26 24.86 25.66
CA ALA A 960 12.84 25.67 26.72
C ALA A 960 13.04 24.87 28.02
N CYS A 961 12.00 24.18 28.48
CA CYS A 961 12.09 23.35 29.67
C CYS A 961 13.17 22.27 29.53
N ARG A 962 13.24 21.58 28.38
CA ARG A 962 14.28 20.57 28.12
C ARG A 962 15.68 21.16 28.14
N ARG A 963 15.89 22.30 27.47
CA ARG A 963 17.19 23.00 27.47
C ARG A 963 17.60 23.37 28.88
N ASP A 964 16.68 23.90 29.68
CA ASP A 964 17.00 24.38 31.02
C ASP A 964 17.29 23.22 31.99
N ALA A 965 16.56 22.09 31.85
CA ALA A 965 16.87 20.84 32.54
C ALA A 965 18.25 20.28 32.16
N ASP A 966 18.55 20.20 30.85
CA ASP A 966 19.83 19.67 30.36
C ASP A 966 21.02 20.54 30.80
N ALA A 967 20.87 21.87 30.74
CA ALA A 967 21.89 22.81 31.20
C ALA A 967 22.12 22.71 32.71
N ALA A 968 21.06 22.54 33.50
CA ALA A 968 21.18 22.34 34.95
C ALA A 968 21.93 21.04 35.29
N LEU A 969 21.60 19.93 34.61
CA LEU A 969 22.29 18.65 34.77
C LEU A 969 23.76 18.76 34.35
N ALA A 970 24.06 19.42 33.22
CA ALA A 970 25.42 19.65 32.76
C ALA A 970 26.25 20.53 33.72
N ALA A 971 25.59 21.42 34.47
CA ALA A 971 26.21 22.22 35.53
C ALA A 971 26.39 21.45 36.85
N GLY A 972 26.04 20.17 36.90
CA GLY A 972 26.27 19.28 38.04
C GLY A 972 25.10 19.15 39.02
N ALA A 973 23.90 19.64 38.66
CA ALA A 973 22.72 19.50 39.52
C ALA A 973 22.44 18.01 39.82
N ARG A 974 22.55 17.63 41.09
CA ARG A 974 22.22 16.30 41.61
C ARG A 974 20.75 16.15 41.93
N LEU A 975 20.08 17.29 42.16
CA LEU A 975 18.67 17.37 42.45
C LEU A 975 18.01 18.33 41.45
N LEU A 976 17.23 17.80 40.52
CA LEU A 976 16.53 18.58 39.49
C LEU A 976 15.02 18.55 39.78
N ALA A 977 14.43 19.72 40.01
CA ALA A 977 13.00 19.89 40.19
C ALA A 977 12.36 20.60 38.99
N LEU A 978 11.19 20.12 38.57
CA LEU A 978 10.37 20.73 37.52
C LEU A 978 8.99 21.07 38.11
N HIS A 979 8.49 22.28 37.86
CA HIS A 979 7.13 22.69 38.21
C HIS A 979 6.15 22.51 37.02
N ASP A 980 4.84 22.51 37.27
CA ASP A 980 3.78 22.29 36.27
C ASP A 980 3.88 20.93 35.56
N ILE A 981 4.24 19.88 36.31
CA ILE A 981 4.33 18.51 35.78
C ILE A 981 2.97 17.83 35.61
N VAL A 982 1.87 18.43 36.11
CA VAL A 982 0.50 17.97 35.85
C VAL A 982 0.16 18.18 34.36
N ASP A 983 -0.48 17.20 33.73
CA ASP A 983 -1.16 17.40 32.44
C ASP A 983 -2.65 17.59 32.69
N SER A 984 -3.21 18.72 32.27
CA SER A 984 -4.65 19.00 32.39
C SER A 984 -5.13 19.86 31.22
N ASP A 985 -6.45 20.07 31.10
CA ASP A 985 -7.00 20.91 30.03
C ASP A 985 -6.50 22.36 30.11
N TRP A 986 -6.18 22.85 31.31
CA TRP A 986 -5.51 24.13 31.50
C TRP A 986 -4.13 24.12 30.88
N HIS A 987 -3.28 23.14 31.22
CA HIS A 987 -1.95 23.01 30.65
C HIS A 987 -1.98 22.87 29.13
N ALA A 988 -2.89 22.06 28.59
CA ALA A 988 -3.07 21.91 27.15
C ALA A 988 -3.51 23.23 26.48
N ALA A 989 -4.42 23.99 27.09
CA ALA A 989 -4.86 25.29 26.59
C ALA A 989 -3.74 26.35 26.65
N SER A 990 -2.91 26.29 27.70
CA SER A 990 -1.74 27.14 27.90
C SER A 990 -0.49 26.66 27.16
N ARG A 991 -0.57 25.51 26.46
CA ARG A 991 0.53 24.89 25.69
C ARG A 991 1.74 24.54 26.57
N CYS A 992 1.50 24.16 27.81
CA CYS A 992 2.53 23.65 28.71
C CYS A 992 2.92 22.22 28.29
N CYS A 993 4.24 21.97 28.22
CA CYS A 993 4.85 20.69 27.86
C CYS A 993 5.79 20.15 28.94
N VAL A 994 5.76 20.71 30.14
CA VAL A 994 6.66 20.28 31.23
C VAL A 994 6.36 18.84 31.66
N SER A 995 5.08 18.43 31.70
CA SER A 995 4.68 17.04 31.95
C SER A 995 5.32 16.02 30.99
N ARG A 996 5.58 16.42 29.73
CA ARG A 996 6.30 15.60 28.76
C ARG A 996 7.78 15.49 29.09
N VAL A 997 8.44 16.61 29.36
CA VAL A 997 9.87 16.61 29.74
C VAL A 997 10.06 15.79 31.01
N TRP A 998 9.16 15.95 31.98
CA TRP A 998 9.09 15.14 33.18
C TRP A 998 9.02 13.65 32.87
N ALA A 999 8.05 13.20 32.05
CA ALA A 999 7.88 11.80 31.68
C ALA A 999 9.11 11.19 30.98
N GLU A 1000 9.77 11.95 30.09
CA GLU A 1000 10.99 11.51 29.41
C GLU A 1000 12.16 11.33 30.38
N LEU A 1001 12.31 12.24 31.33
CA LEU A 1001 13.36 12.15 32.35
C LEU A 1001 13.05 11.05 33.39
N THR A 1002 11.78 10.84 33.76
CA THR A 1002 11.40 9.74 34.68
C THR A 1002 11.68 8.37 34.08
N ALA A 1003 11.53 8.22 32.76
CA ALA A 1003 11.87 6.98 32.07
C ALA A 1003 13.37 6.65 32.16
N GLN A 1004 14.22 7.67 32.34
CA GLN A 1004 15.67 7.52 32.52
C GLN A 1004 16.07 7.41 33.99
N HIS A 1005 15.26 7.96 34.90
CA HIS A 1005 15.50 7.98 36.34
C HIS A 1005 14.31 7.38 37.11
N PRO A 1006 14.24 6.04 37.28
CA PRO A 1006 13.10 5.36 37.90
C PRO A 1006 12.84 5.74 39.38
N GLN A 1007 13.81 6.38 40.03
CA GLN A 1007 13.74 6.84 41.43
C GLN A 1007 13.13 8.25 41.58
N ALA A 1008 12.67 8.86 40.48
CA ALA A 1008 12.10 10.19 40.55
C ALA A 1008 10.80 10.21 41.39
N GLN A 1009 10.57 11.33 42.06
CA GLN A 1009 9.44 11.53 42.97
C GLN A 1009 8.62 12.73 42.52
N ALA A 1010 7.33 12.77 42.85
CA ALA A 1010 6.48 13.89 42.52
C ALA A 1010 5.44 14.15 43.61
N ARG A 1011 5.11 15.42 43.81
CA ARG A 1011 3.95 15.86 44.62
C ARG A 1011 3.07 16.71 43.72
N MET A 1012 1.82 16.30 43.55
CA MET A 1012 0.92 16.89 42.56
C MET A 1012 -0.49 17.02 43.12
N GLY A 1013 -1.10 18.17 42.83
CA GLY A 1013 -2.52 18.42 42.94
C GLY A 1013 -3.38 17.66 41.91
N PRO A 1014 -4.72 17.71 42.04
CA PRO A 1014 -5.61 17.01 41.13
C PRO A 1014 -5.81 17.70 39.77
N ASP A 1015 -5.54 19.01 39.65
CA ASP A 1015 -6.03 19.83 38.53
C ASP A 1015 -4.97 20.76 37.90
N TRP A 1016 -3.98 21.24 38.66
CA TRP A 1016 -2.86 22.01 38.11
C TRP A 1016 -1.60 21.95 38.98
N GLY A 1017 -0.47 22.48 38.47
CA GLY A 1017 0.77 22.60 39.23
C GLY A 1017 1.57 21.31 39.28
N GLY A 1018 2.03 20.97 40.49
CA GLY A 1018 2.82 19.79 40.76
C GLY A 1018 4.32 20.03 40.61
N ILE A 1019 5.09 19.44 41.50
CA ILE A 1019 6.56 19.48 41.49
C ILE A 1019 7.08 18.06 41.34
N GLY A 1020 7.81 17.83 40.25
CA GLY A 1020 8.58 16.61 40.00
C GLY A 1020 10.02 16.80 40.45
N LEU A 1021 10.64 15.74 40.96
CA LEU A 1021 11.99 15.73 41.51
C LEU A 1021 12.79 14.53 41.01
N ILE A 1022 13.95 14.81 40.44
CA ILE A 1022 14.92 13.81 39.98
C ILE A 1022 16.17 13.90 40.84
N ALA A 1023 16.56 12.77 41.42
CA ALA A 1023 17.84 12.63 42.10
C ALA A 1023 18.81 11.85 41.21
N VAL A 1024 19.92 12.47 40.84
CA VAL A 1024 20.95 11.88 39.99
C VAL A 1024 22.08 11.32 40.87
N PRO A 1025 22.39 10.01 40.79
CA PRO A 1025 23.50 9.40 41.51
C PRO A 1025 24.84 10.02 41.11
N ALA A 1026 25.78 10.11 42.06
CA ALA A 1026 27.11 10.71 41.83
C ALA A 1026 27.96 9.98 40.77
N ALA A 1027 27.59 8.76 40.38
CA ALA A 1027 28.30 7.98 39.36
C ALA A 1027 27.81 8.25 37.92
N GLU A 1028 26.70 8.98 37.76
CA GLU A 1028 26.05 9.26 36.46
C GLU A 1028 26.30 10.69 35.95
N LEU A 1029 26.87 11.57 36.80
CA LEU A 1029 27.34 12.92 36.47
C LEU A 1029 28.81 12.88 36.03
#